data_AF-A0A834AK89-F1
#
_entry.id   AF-A0A834AK89-F1
#
_cell.length_a   1.000
_cell.length_b   1.000
_cell.length_c   1.000
_cell.angle_alpha   90.00
_cell.angle_beta   90.00
_cell.angle_gamma   90.00
#
_symmetry.space_group_name_H-M   'P 1'
#
loop_
_entity.id
_entity.type
_entity.pdbx_description
1 polymer ?
#
loop_
_entity_poly.entity_id
_entity_poly.type
_entity_poly.pdbx_seq_one_letter_code
_entity_poly.pdbx_strand_id
1 'polypeptide(L)'
;MFRPSGSTGLIPPSHFQARPLPTLPRMAPNWVLDIPLVQPLAHHEVSERRPDNQRPQVIIWEQDVSGDGQQPGQRGRSVELQGSQALSQQAELISRQLQELRRFEEEVRVLRETSLQQKMRLEAQAVELEALARAEKAGRAEAEGLRAALTGAEVVRKNLEEESQRQLEEVQRLHKEQLSSLTRARQEALSSLTNKTEGLEKSLNSLETRRAEEAKELAMAQKEAEMLRKQLSKTQEDLEVQVTLVENLRRYVGEQVPPEVHSQMWESERQDLLETVQHLQEDRDSLHSTVELLQVRVQSLTHILSMQEEELARKVQPSDSLEPELPRKVQSLLKRWREKVFALMVQLKAQELEHGACVQHLKGQVAELQERTSAQSQEQAILQRSLEDKAAQVEVERMGTKTLQMELSRAQEAWRRGQQQVAVAEEQLKLVANTVSSFQTWLQNTMAKVEQAAARLPSLSSRVSYAVRKVHTIRGLMARKLALAHLRQESCLLPPPTEEVSLELEQLREERDRLDAELQLSAHIIQQEVGRAREQGEAERQQLSSVAQQLEQELRQTQESLASVGLQLEAARQGQQESMEEAASLRQELTQQQETYGQALQEKVAEVESRLREQLSETERRLNDARREHAKAVVSLRQIQRKATREKERDQELRRLQEEARKEEGLRLTQRLQELERVSSPVISSSGCWQLILPWIRGSLRSPAQAGQCLQYLDLQQLRCPPGRL
;
A
#
# COMPACT_ATOMS: atom_id res chain seq x y z
N MET A 1 44.44 -27.01 21.65
CA MET A 1 44.74 -27.02 20.20
C MET A 1 43.50 -27.51 19.45
N PHE A 2 43.39 -27.17 18.16
CA PHE A 2 42.44 -27.69 17.15
C PHE A 2 40.93 -27.43 17.33
N ARG A 3 40.25 -27.54 16.18
CA ARG A 3 38.96 -26.93 15.78
C ARG A 3 37.76 -27.88 15.92
N PRO A 4 36.51 -27.38 15.79
CA PRO A 4 35.28 -28.17 15.86
C PRO A 4 34.79 -28.68 14.49
N SER A 5 33.76 -29.53 14.54
CA SER A 5 32.83 -29.85 13.45
C SER A 5 31.45 -30.18 14.08
N GLY A 6 30.30 -29.80 13.51
CA GLY A 6 30.05 -28.95 12.36
C GLY A 6 28.57 -28.51 12.33
N SER A 7 28.26 -27.37 11.73
CA SER A 7 26.91 -26.80 11.70
C SER A 7 26.07 -27.36 10.54
N THR A 8 24.88 -27.88 10.85
CA THR A 8 23.86 -28.17 9.83
C THR A 8 23.07 -26.90 9.55
N GLY A 9 23.31 -26.28 8.39
CA GLY A 9 22.59 -25.06 7.97
C GLY A 9 21.25 -25.37 7.33
N LEU A 10 20.20 -24.62 7.69
CA LEU A 10 18.95 -24.53 6.96
C LEU A 10 18.60 -23.06 6.73
N ILE A 11 18.99 -22.55 5.56
CA ILE A 11 18.53 -21.27 5.01
C ILE A 11 17.88 -21.61 3.65
N PRO A 12 16.63 -21.22 3.38
CA PRO A 12 16.01 -21.46 2.07
C PRO A 12 16.67 -20.59 0.99
N PRO A 13 16.89 -21.09 -0.23
CA PRO A 13 17.58 -20.36 -1.28
C PRO A 13 16.72 -19.22 -1.85
N SER A 14 17.37 -18.12 -2.22
CA SER A 14 16.74 -17.03 -2.98
C SER A 14 16.51 -17.43 -4.44
N HIS A 15 15.29 -17.22 -4.94
CA HIS A 15 14.94 -17.48 -6.34
C HIS A 15 15.39 -16.35 -7.28
N PHE A 16 16.70 -16.13 -7.39
CA PHE A 16 17.29 -15.31 -8.46
C PHE A 16 18.54 -15.97 -9.06
N GLN A 17 18.34 -16.74 -10.13
CA GLN A 17 19.38 -16.99 -11.13
C GLN A 17 18.84 -16.62 -12.51
N ALA A 18 19.57 -15.76 -13.21
CA ALA A 18 19.27 -15.39 -14.59
C ALA A 18 19.81 -16.44 -15.57
N ARG A 19 19.14 -16.60 -16.71
CA ARG A 19 19.77 -17.06 -17.95
C ARG A 19 19.17 -16.31 -19.15
N PRO A 20 19.98 -15.83 -20.11
CA PRO A 20 19.49 -15.12 -21.28
C PRO A 20 19.17 -16.08 -22.44
N LEU A 21 18.30 -15.65 -23.36
CA LEU A 21 18.54 -15.52 -24.81
C LEU A 21 17.24 -15.00 -25.51
N PRO A 22 17.30 -14.42 -26.73
CA PRO A 22 16.24 -13.52 -27.22
C PRO A 22 15.28 -14.13 -28.25
N THR A 23 13.99 -13.78 -28.17
CA THR A 23 13.02 -13.88 -29.28
C THR A 23 11.94 -12.79 -29.22
N LEU A 24 11.91 -11.96 -30.27
CA LEU A 24 10.76 -11.25 -30.89
C LEU A 24 9.52 -10.86 -30.04
N PRO A 25 9.19 -9.56 -29.92
CA PRO A 25 7.89 -9.13 -29.39
C PRO A 25 6.74 -9.42 -30.36
N ARG A 26 5.55 -9.71 -29.81
CA ARG A 26 4.32 -9.99 -30.57
C ARG A 26 3.50 -8.70 -30.77
N MET A 27 3.03 -8.46 -31.99
CA MET A 27 2.26 -7.26 -32.34
C MET A 27 0.88 -7.17 -31.69
N ALA A 28 0.45 -5.94 -31.41
CA ALA A 28 -0.94 -5.50 -31.47
C ALA A 28 -1.15 -4.69 -32.78
N PRO A 29 -2.36 -4.64 -33.37
CA PRO A 29 -2.56 -4.14 -34.72
C PRO A 29 -2.78 -2.61 -34.80
N ASN A 30 -1.87 -1.91 -35.48
CA ASN A 30 -2.12 -0.55 -35.97
C ASN A 30 -2.64 -0.61 -37.43
N TRP A 31 -3.61 0.24 -37.76
CA TRP A 31 -4.11 0.47 -39.12
C TRP A 31 -3.69 1.85 -39.62
N VAL A 32 -3.41 1.97 -40.93
CA VAL A 32 -3.13 3.20 -41.70
C VAL A 32 -1.86 3.97 -41.22
N LEU A 33 -0.87 4.35 -42.04
CA LEU A 33 -0.86 4.83 -43.42
C LEU A 33 0.44 4.45 -44.16
N ASP A 34 0.35 4.16 -45.45
CA ASP A 34 1.47 4.25 -46.40
C ASP A 34 1.17 5.35 -47.43
N ILE A 35 1.82 6.50 -47.30
CA ILE A 35 1.93 7.53 -48.36
C ILE A 35 3.36 8.12 -48.29
N PRO A 36 4.22 7.91 -49.30
CA PRO A 36 5.57 8.46 -49.30
C PRO A 36 5.57 9.97 -49.61
N LEU A 37 6.42 10.71 -48.90
CA LEU A 37 6.60 12.16 -49.04
C LEU A 37 7.72 12.49 -50.04
N VAL A 38 7.45 13.36 -51.01
CA VAL A 38 8.48 13.97 -51.89
C VAL A 38 8.21 15.48 -52.02
N GLN A 39 9.26 16.29 -51.97
CA GLN A 39 9.19 17.76 -51.98
C GLN A 39 9.17 18.36 -53.41
N PRO A 40 8.69 19.61 -53.59
CA PRO A 40 8.52 20.23 -54.91
C PRO A 40 9.70 21.13 -55.33
N LEU A 41 9.98 21.23 -56.64
CA LEU A 41 10.68 22.39 -57.21
C LEU A 41 10.41 22.62 -58.72
N ALA A 42 10.25 23.90 -59.09
CA ALA A 42 10.47 24.54 -60.40
C ALA A 42 9.84 23.99 -61.72
N HIS A 43 8.77 24.68 -62.15
CA HIS A 43 8.68 25.46 -63.41
C HIS A 43 8.69 24.84 -64.84
N HIS A 44 7.76 25.42 -65.64
CA HIS A 44 7.78 25.72 -67.10
C HIS A 44 7.10 24.79 -68.14
N GLU A 45 6.54 25.48 -69.14
CA GLU A 45 6.15 25.09 -70.52
C GLU A 45 5.01 24.09 -70.81
N VAL A 46 3.81 24.66 -71.00
CA VAL A 46 3.02 24.68 -72.25
C VAL A 46 3.20 23.54 -73.27
N SER A 47 2.09 22.86 -73.60
CA SER A 47 1.56 22.56 -74.97
C SER A 47 1.08 21.12 -75.27
N GLU A 48 0.04 21.06 -76.12
CA GLU A 48 -0.39 19.99 -77.05
C GLU A 48 -0.98 18.60 -76.62
N ARG A 49 -2.18 18.34 -77.21
CA ARG A 49 -2.72 17.10 -77.83
C ARG A 49 -3.42 15.97 -77.04
N ARG A 50 -4.73 15.85 -77.37
CA ARG A 50 -5.53 14.62 -77.65
C ARG A 50 -5.83 13.68 -76.45
N PRO A 51 -6.91 12.86 -76.53
CA PRO A 51 -7.01 11.66 -77.38
C PRO A 51 -8.03 11.76 -78.53
N ASP A 52 -8.11 10.73 -79.39
CA ASP A 52 -9.00 10.68 -80.56
C ASP A 52 -9.21 9.24 -81.08
N ASN A 53 -10.31 9.01 -81.82
CA ASN A 53 -10.74 7.77 -82.51
C ASN A 53 -11.36 6.67 -81.60
N GLN A 54 -12.31 5.81 -82.07
CA GLN A 54 -12.61 5.42 -83.46
C GLN A 54 -14.11 5.47 -83.88
N ARG A 55 -14.25 5.80 -85.19
CA ARG A 55 -15.34 5.66 -86.20
C ARG A 55 -16.07 4.29 -86.23
N PRO A 56 -17.25 4.12 -86.91
CA PRO A 56 -17.54 4.32 -88.38
C PRO A 56 -18.55 5.47 -88.69
N GLN A 57 -18.55 6.21 -89.82
CA GLN A 57 -18.66 5.88 -91.27
C GLN A 57 -20.06 5.39 -91.73
N VAL A 58 -20.67 5.78 -92.87
CA VAL A 58 -20.43 6.85 -93.90
C VAL A 58 -21.67 6.97 -94.82
N ILE A 59 -21.93 8.12 -95.50
CA ILE A 59 -22.31 8.30 -96.95
C ILE A 59 -22.90 9.70 -97.26
N ILE A 60 -22.19 10.48 -98.12
CA ILE A 60 -22.58 11.19 -99.38
C ILE A 60 -24.08 11.62 -99.52
N TRP A 61 -24.48 12.85 -99.87
CA TRP A 61 -24.06 13.67 -101.03
C TRP A 61 -23.99 15.19 -100.84
N GLU A 62 -23.13 15.80 -101.66
CA GLU A 62 -23.02 17.23 -101.98
C GLU A 62 -23.86 17.56 -103.24
N GLN A 63 -24.10 18.85 -103.56
CA GLN A 63 -23.43 19.54 -104.69
C GLN A 63 -24.02 20.94 -105.01
N ASP A 64 -23.13 21.92 -105.22
CA ASP A 64 -23.12 23.21 -105.97
C ASP A 64 -24.43 24.01 -106.20
N VAL A 65 -24.52 25.36 -106.08
CA VAL A 65 -23.61 26.51 -106.32
C VAL A 65 -23.55 27.02 -107.77
N SER A 66 -24.07 28.25 -107.98
CA SER A 66 -23.86 29.18 -109.10
C SER A 66 -24.36 28.82 -110.52
N GLY A 67 -24.99 29.80 -111.19
CA GLY A 67 -25.35 29.70 -112.62
C GLY A 67 -26.25 30.85 -113.08
N ASP A 68 -25.67 31.82 -113.82
CA ASP A 68 -26.38 32.91 -114.49
C ASP A 68 -27.01 32.44 -115.83
N GLY A 69 -27.98 33.17 -116.40
CA GLY A 69 -28.31 33.06 -117.84
C GLY A 69 -29.77 32.93 -118.29
N GLN A 70 -30.32 34.08 -118.74
CA GLN A 70 -31.22 34.25 -119.90
C GLN A 70 -32.68 33.72 -119.94
N GLN A 71 -33.43 34.34 -120.86
CA GLN A 71 -34.82 34.05 -121.25
C GLN A 71 -34.86 32.92 -122.31
N PRO A 72 -36.02 32.27 -122.55
CA PRO A 72 -36.99 32.79 -123.53
C PRO A 72 -38.42 32.92 -122.92
N GLY A 73 -39.40 33.57 -123.58
CA GLY A 73 -39.38 34.16 -124.92
C GLY A 73 -40.47 33.61 -125.84
N GLN A 74 -41.75 33.75 -125.48
CA GLN A 74 -42.88 33.50 -126.40
C GLN A 74 -43.79 34.74 -126.49
N ARG A 75 -44.22 35.09 -127.71
CA ARG A 75 -45.16 36.18 -127.99
C ARG A 75 -46.56 35.60 -128.22
N GLY A 76 -47.58 36.15 -127.57
CA GLY A 76 -48.98 35.72 -127.72
C GLY A 76 -49.95 36.89 -127.60
N ARG A 77 -50.45 37.34 -128.76
CA ARG A 77 -51.42 38.43 -129.00
C ARG A 77 -52.45 38.59 -127.88
N SER A 78 -52.53 39.75 -127.22
CA SER A 78 -53.30 40.95 -127.65
C SER A 78 -54.82 40.79 -127.54
N VAL A 79 -55.39 41.57 -126.61
CA VAL A 79 -56.83 41.93 -126.47
C VAL A 79 -57.80 40.78 -126.19
N GLU A 80 -58.14 40.63 -124.91
CA GLU A 80 -59.54 40.84 -124.49
C GLU A 80 -59.58 41.39 -123.06
N LEU A 81 -60.07 42.63 -122.89
CA LEU A 81 -60.17 43.28 -121.59
C LEU A 81 -61.47 42.84 -120.90
N GLN A 82 -61.38 41.87 -119.98
CA GLN A 82 -62.16 41.83 -118.72
C GLN A 82 -61.82 40.61 -117.84
N GLY A 83 -61.48 39.45 -118.44
CA GLY A 83 -61.20 38.22 -117.68
C GLY A 83 -59.95 38.25 -116.78
N SER A 84 -58.90 38.97 -117.19
CA SER A 84 -57.59 38.96 -116.52
C SER A 84 -57.61 39.51 -115.09
N GLN A 85 -58.57 40.38 -114.77
CA GLN A 85 -58.64 41.05 -113.47
C GLN A 85 -59.12 40.09 -112.36
N ALA A 86 -60.07 39.20 -112.69
CA ALA A 86 -60.56 38.17 -111.76
C ALA A 86 -59.47 37.13 -111.43
N LEU A 87 -58.70 36.69 -112.44
CA LEU A 87 -57.60 35.74 -112.21
C LEU A 87 -56.44 36.35 -111.43
N SER A 88 -56.13 37.64 -111.61
CA SER A 88 -55.17 38.35 -110.74
C SER A 88 -55.66 38.40 -109.30
N GLN A 89 -56.92 38.80 -109.08
CA GLN A 89 -57.52 38.84 -107.74
C GLN A 89 -57.57 37.46 -107.07
N GLN A 90 -57.79 36.39 -107.85
CA GLN A 90 -57.77 35.02 -107.35
C GLN A 90 -56.35 34.52 -107.03
N ALA A 91 -55.35 34.87 -107.83
CA ALA A 91 -53.94 34.60 -107.54
C ALA A 91 -53.42 35.39 -106.32
N GLU A 92 -53.88 36.65 -106.15
CA GLU A 92 -53.64 37.43 -104.95
C GLU A 92 -54.32 36.84 -103.71
N LEU A 93 -55.55 36.34 -103.82
CA LEU A 93 -56.21 35.62 -102.73
C LEU A 93 -55.46 34.34 -102.35
N ILE A 94 -55.07 33.52 -103.33
CA ILE A 94 -54.31 32.28 -103.09
C ILE A 94 -52.93 32.59 -102.49
N SER A 95 -52.22 33.62 -102.95
CA SER A 95 -50.93 34.00 -102.38
C SER A 95 -51.04 34.64 -100.99
N ARG A 96 -52.11 35.39 -100.69
CA ARG A 96 -52.43 35.83 -99.31
C ARG A 96 -52.75 34.63 -98.41
N GLN A 97 -53.58 33.69 -98.85
CA GLN A 97 -53.88 32.45 -98.12
C GLN A 97 -52.63 31.58 -97.89
N LEU A 98 -51.70 31.50 -98.84
CA LEU A 98 -50.43 30.80 -98.67
C LEU A 98 -49.47 31.56 -97.72
N GLN A 99 -49.52 32.88 -97.67
CA GLN A 99 -48.77 33.67 -96.67
C GLN A 99 -49.39 33.52 -95.27
N GLU A 100 -50.72 33.47 -95.16
CA GLU A 100 -51.45 33.21 -93.92
C GLU A 100 -51.18 31.78 -93.42
N LEU A 101 -51.24 30.77 -94.28
CA LEU A 101 -50.86 29.39 -93.94
C LEU A 101 -49.42 29.30 -93.45
N ARG A 102 -48.46 29.96 -94.11
CA ARG A 102 -47.06 30.01 -93.62
C ARG A 102 -46.92 30.71 -92.27
N ARG A 103 -47.67 31.80 -92.03
CA ARG A 103 -47.71 32.45 -90.71
C ARG A 103 -48.27 31.49 -89.66
N PHE A 104 -49.36 30.78 -89.93
CA PHE A 104 -49.91 29.78 -89.01
C PHE A 104 -48.98 28.58 -88.81
N GLU A 105 -48.23 28.14 -89.83
CA GLU A 105 -47.19 27.11 -89.69
C GLU A 105 -46.02 27.59 -88.81
N GLU A 106 -45.56 28.83 -88.98
CA GLU A 106 -44.53 29.46 -88.16
C GLU A 106 -45.02 29.69 -86.71
N GLU A 107 -46.24 30.18 -86.52
CA GLU A 107 -46.89 30.30 -85.20
C GLU A 107 -47.03 28.94 -84.52
N VAL A 108 -47.49 27.90 -85.22
CA VAL A 108 -47.56 26.53 -84.69
C VAL A 108 -46.16 25.98 -84.38
N ARG A 109 -45.13 26.31 -85.16
CA ARG A 109 -43.75 25.93 -84.85
C ARG A 109 -43.25 26.63 -83.59
N VAL A 110 -43.43 27.94 -83.46
CA VAL A 110 -43.07 28.73 -82.28
C VAL A 110 -43.87 28.29 -81.03
N LEU A 111 -45.15 27.94 -81.17
CA LEU A 111 -45.96 27.40 -80.08
C LEU A 111 -45.47 26.00 -79.66
N ARG A 112 -45.03 25.15 -80.59
CA ARG A 112 -44.40 23.85 -80.26
C ARG A 112 -43.04 24.04 -79.60
N GLU A 113 -42.19 24.91 -80.13
CA GLU A 113 -40.87 25.24 -79.57
C GLU A 113 -41.01 25.81 -78.15
N THR A 114 -41.91 26.77 -77.93
CA THR A 114 -42.16 27.35 -76.60
C THR A 114 -42.86 26.38 -75.64
N SER A 115 -43.75 25.51 -76.13
CA SER A 115 -44.34 24.42 -75.33
C SER A 115 -43.29 23.40 -74.89
N LEU A 116 -42.38 23.00 -75.79
CA LEU A 116 -41.24 22.13 -75.45
C LEU A 116 -40.29 22.81 -74.46
N GLN A 117 -39.97 24.09 -74.64
CA GLN A 117 -39.18 24.85 -73.66
C GLN A 117 -39.87 24.96 -72.29
N GLN A 118 -41.19 25.13 -72.26
CA GLN A 118 -41.97 25.11 -71.01
C GLN A 118 -41.96 23.73 -70.36
N LYS A 119 -42.13 22.65 -71.15
CA LYS A 119 -42.03 21.27 -70.67
C LYS A 119 -40.66 20.98 -70.07
N MET A 120 -39.57 21.28 -70.80
CA MET A 120 -38.19 21.10 -70.30
C MET A 120 -37.92 21.91 -69.03
N ARG A 121 -38.47 23.12 -68.90
CA ARG A 121 -38.36 23.93 -67.66
C ARG A 121 -39.12 23.30 -66.49
N LEU A 122 -40.30 22.73 -66.73
CA LEU A 122 -41.08 22.03 -65.70
C LEU A 122 -40.44 20.69 -65.31
N GLU A 123 -39.85 19.97 -66.25
CA GLU A 123 -39.11 18.73 -65.99
C GLU A 123 -37.82 19.01 -65.20
N ALA A 124 -37.07 20.08 -65.53
CA ALA A 124 -35.95 20.55 -64.73
C ALA A 124 -36.38 20.92 -63.30
N GLN A 125 -37.45 21.70 -63.14
CA GLN A 125 -38.00 22.06 -61.83
C GLN A 125 -38.49 20.84 -61.03
N ALA A 126 -39.02 19.81 -61.69
CA ALA A 126 -39.39 18.57 -61.03
C ALA A 126 -38.15 17.83 -60.50
N VAL A 127 -37.08 17.71 -61.31
CA VAL A 127 -35.81 17.10 -60.89
C VAL A 127 -35.14 17.88 -59.75
N GLU A 128 -35.16 19.22 -59.79
CA GLU A 128 -34.71 20.07 -58.69
C GLU A 128 -35.51 19.79 -57.40
N LEU A 129 -36.84 19.78 -57.47
CA LEU A 129 -37.71 19.49 -56.31
C LEU A 129 -37.51 18.08 -55.76
N GLU A 130 -37.29 17.06 -56.59
CA GLU A 130 -36.95 15.72 -56.11
C GLU A 130 -35.56 15.68 -55.46
N ALA A 131 -34.56 16.37 -56.03
CA ALA A 131 -33.22 16.44 -55.44
C ALA A 131 -33.26 17.11 -54.06
N LEU A 132 -34.05 18.18 -53.92
CA LEU A 132 -34.30 18.85 -52.64
C LEU A 132 -35.05 17.95 -51.65
N ALA A 133 -36.05 17.19 -52.10
CA ALA A 133 -36.76 16.23 -51.26
C ALA A 133 -35.86 15.04 -50.82
N ARG A 134 -34.86 14.67 -51.61
CA ARG A 134 -33.80 13.70 -51.23
C ARG A 134 -32.85 14.32 -50.21
N ALA A 135 -32.40 15.55 -50.42
CA ALA A 135 -31.53 16.29 -49.51
C ALA A 135 -32.20 16.56 -48.15
N GLU A 136 -33.49 16.91 -48.13
CA GLU A 136 -34.25 17.11 -46.88
C GLU A 136 -34.38 15.79 -46.09
N LYS A 137 -34.64 14.66 -46.77
CA LYS A 137 -34.67 13.34 -46.13
C LYS A 137 -33.31 12.94 -45.56
N ALA A 138 -32.22 13.22 -46.28
CA ALA A 138 -30.86 13.01 -45.78
C ALA A 138 -30.58 13.87 -44.54
N GLY A 139 -30.86 15.17 -44.59
CA GLY A 139 -30.67 16.09 -43.45
C GLY A 139 -31.53 15.75 -42.23
N ARG A 140 -32.74 15.20 -42.43
CA ARG A 140 -33.58 14.66 -41.35
C ARG A 140 -32.94 13.43 -40.70
N ALA A 141 -32.44 12.48 -41.51
CA ALA A 141 -31.74 11.29 -41.00
C ALA A 141 -30.39 11.65 -40.31
N GLU A 142 -29.64 12.62 -40.84
CA GLU A 142 -28.45 13.20 -40.19
C GLU A 142 -28.83 13.79 -38.81
N ALA A 143 -29.88 14.60 -38.74
CA ALA A 143 -30.36 15.20 -37.48
C ALA A 143 -30.93 14.17 -36.47
N GLU A 144 -31.58 13.11 -36.94
CA GLU A 144 -32.07 12.00 -36.11
C GLU A 144 -30.92 11.15 -35.57
N GLY A 145 -29.90 10.89 -36.39
CA GLY A 145 -28.65 10.25 -35.96
C GLY A 145 -27.89 11.08 -34.91
N LEU A 146 -27.80 12.41 -35.09
CA LEU A 146 -27.20 13.31 -34.11
C LEU A 146 -27.99 13.34 -32.79
N ARG A 147 -29.33 13.33 -32.83
CA ARG A 147 -30.16 13.21 -31.61
C ARG A 147 -29.91 11.88 -30.90
N ALA A 148 -29.89 10.77 -31.63
CA ALA A 148 -29.60 9.45 -31.06
C ALA A 148 -28.22 9.42 -30.39
N ALA A 149 -27.19 9.95 -31.06
CA ALA A 149 -25.84 10.08 -30.53
C ALA A 149 -25.78 10.95 -29.25
N LEU A 150 -26.49 12.08 -29.22
CA LEU A 150 -26.60 12.93 -28.03
C LEU A 150 -27.29 12.20 -26.87
N THR A 151 -28.41 11.50 -27.11
CA THR A 151 -29.07 10.71 -26.05
C THR A 151 -28.19 9.56 -25.55
N GLY A 152 -27.40 8.93 -26.42
CA GLY A 152 -26.39 7.94 -26.02
C GLY A 152 -25.28 8.54 -25.15
N ALA A 153 -24.75 9.70 -25.53
CA ALA A 153 -23.74 10.43 -24.75
C ALA A 153 -24.27 10.90 -23.40
N GLU A 154 -25.53 11.35 -23.31
CA GLU A 154 -26.18 11.68 -22.04
C GLU A 154 -26.35 10.47 -21.12
N VAL A 155 -26.68 9.29 -21.66
CA VAL A 155 -26.76 8.04 -20.89
C VAL A 155 -25.37 7.61 -20.42
N VAL A 156 -24.33 7.68 -21.27
CA VAL A 156 -22.95 7.37 -20.86
C VAL A 156 -22.47 8.33 -19.76
N ARG A 157 -22.74 9.64 -19.88
CA ARG A 157 -22.42 10.63 -18.84
C ARG A 157 -23.12 10.29 -17.52
N LYS A 158 -24.41 9.98 -17.54
CA LYS A 158 -25.17 9.57 -16.34
C LYS A 158 -24.59 8.31 -15.71
N ASN A 159 -24.28 7.29 -16.51
CA ASN A 159 -23.70 6.04 -16.01
C ASN A 159 -22.34 6.29 -15.30
N LEU A 160 -21.49 7.16 -15.87
CA LEU A 160 -20.21 7.54 -15.27
C LEU A 160 -20.39 8.41 -14.01
N GLU A 161 -21.40 9.28 -13.96
CA GLU A 161 -21.74 10.06 -12.77
C GLU A 161 -22.28 9.17 -11.63
N GLU A 162 -23.13 8.19 -11.95
CA GLU A 162 -23.59 7.18 -11.00
C GLU A 162 -22.46 6.25 -10.53
N GLU A 163 -21.55 5.85 -11.43
CA GLU A 163 -20.39 5.02 -11.08
C GLU A 163 -19.41 5.79 -10.18
N SER A 164 -19.14 7.06 -10.48
CA SER A 164 -18.36 7.96 -9.61
C SER A 164 -19.01 8.13 -8.23
N GLN A 165 -20.34 8.28 -8.17
CA GLN A 165 -21.09 8.31 -6.90
C GLN A 165 -20.95 7.00 -6.12
N ARG A 166 -21.13 5.84 -6.77
CA ARG A 166 -20.95 4.51 -6.14
C ARG A 166 -19.54 4.31 -5.61
N GLN A 167 -18.52 4.71 -6.37
CA GLN A 167 -17.11 4.65 -5.95
C GLN A 167 -16.85 5.56 -4.73
N LEU A 168 -17.43 6.77 -4.73
CA LEU A 168 -17.32 7.70 -3.59
C LEU A 168 -18.03 7.16 -2.34
N GLU A 169 -19.23 6.59 -2.49
CA GLU A 169 -19.97 5.94 -1.40
C GLU A 169 -19.22 4.71 -0.85
N GLU A 170 -18.60 3.90 -1.72
CA GLU A 170 -17.78 2.77 -1.31
C GLU A 170 -16.50 3.20 -0.58
N VAL A 171 -15.79 4.23 -1.07
CA VAL A 171 -14.63 4.79 -0.36
C VAL A 171 -15.02 5.36 1.00
N GLN A 172 -16.16 6.06 1.10
CA GLN A 172 -16.69 6.55 2.39
C GLN A 172 -17.08 5.40 3.32
N ARG A 173 -17.70 4.33 2.78
CA ARG A 173 -18.05 3.11 3.52
C ARG A 173 -16.80 2.42 4.07
N LEU A 174 -15.81 2.15 3.22
CA LEU A 174 -14.54 1.52 3.59
C LEU A 174 -13.77 2.37 4.62
N HIS A 175 -13.74 3.70 4.46
CA HIS A 175 -13.13 4.59 5.44
C HIS A 175 -13.86 4.55 6.79
N LYS A 176 -15.19 4.52 6.79
CA LYS A 176 -16.02 4.39 8.01
C LYS A 176 -15.84 3.02 8.68
N GLU A 177 -15.72 1.95 7.90
CA GLU A 177 -15.41 0.60 8.35
C GLU A 177 -14.02 0.54 8.99
N GLN A 178 -12.99 1.11 8.34
CA GLN A 178 -11.62 1.25 8.88
C GLN A 178 -11.57 2.08 10.17
N LEU A 179 -12.26 3.23 10.23
CA LEU A 179 -12.36 4.01 11.47
C LEU A 179 -13.03 3.20 12.58
N SER A 180 -14.07 2.42 12.26
CA SER A 180 -14.75 1.57 13.24
C SER A 180 -13.87 0.42 13.74
N SER A 181 -13.05 -0.19 12.89
CA SER A 181 -12.16 -1.28 13.25
C SER A 181 -10.95 -0.78 14.06
N LEU A 182 -10.36 0.36 13.69
CA LEU A 182 -9.31 1.02 14.46
C LEU A 182 -9.81 1.50 15.83
N THR A 183 -11.03 2.06 15.90
CA THR A 183 -11.65 2.45 17.17
C THR A 183 -11.93 1.23 18.06
N ARG A 184 -12.41 0.13 17.47
CA ARG A 184 -12.63 -1.13 18.19
C ARG A 184 -11.32 -1.72 18.71
N ALA A 185 -10.31 -1.87 17.85
CA ALA A 185 -9.00 -2.40 18.23
C ALA A 185 -8.32 -1.53 19.31
N ARG A 186 -8.48 -0.19 19.25
CA ARG A 186 -8.04 0.72 20.33
C ARG A 186 -8.80 0.45 21.63
N GLN A 187 -10.12 0.26 21.58
CA GLN A 187 -10.93 -0.01 22.77
C GLN A 187 -10.61 -1.39 23.39
N GLU A 188 -10.37 -2.40 22.56
CA GLU A 188 -9.91 -3.75 22.96
C GLU A 188 -8.50 -3.72 23.56
N ALA A 189 -7.57 -2.95 22.97
CA ALA A 189 -6.24 -2.74 23.54
C ALA A 189 -6.29 -2.02 24.89
N LEU A 190 -7.13 -0.99 25.01
CA LEU A 190 -7.36 -0.29 26.29
C LEU A 190 -7.97 -1.22 27.34
N SER A 191 -8.98 -2.03 26.99
CA SER A 191 -9.57 -2.99 27.94
C SER A 191 -8.60 -4.12 28.34
N SER A 192 -7.73 -4.56 27.41
CA SER A 192 -6.64 -5.48 27.75
C SER A 192 -5.64 -4.86 28.73
N LEU A 193 -5.33 -3.57 28.58
CA LEU A 193 -4.44 -2.85 29.49
C LEU A 193 -5.09 -2.62 30.86
N THR A 194 -6.36 -2.20 30.94
CA THR A 194 -7.04 -2.03 32.24
C THR A 194 -7.20 -3.36 32.98
N ASN A 195 -7.52 -4.45 32.27
CA ASN A 195 -7.59 -5.79 32.88
C ASN A 195 -6.21 -6.25 33.40
N LYS A 196 -5.12 -5.84 32.75
CA LYS A 196 -3.75 -6.10 33.22
C LYS A 196 -3.38 -5.23 34.43
N THR A 197 -3.71 -3.94 34.45
CA THR A 197 -3.44 -3.09 35.62
C THR A 197 -4.26 -3.54 36.83
N GLU A 198 -5.55 -3.83 36.66
CA GLU A 198 -6.38 -4.43 37.72
C GLU A 198 -5.81 -5.76 38.22
N GLY A 199 -5.31 -6.62 37.33
CA GLY A 199 -4.66 -7.88 37.70
C GLY A 199 -3.38 -7.66 38.52
N LEU A 200 -2.57 -6.68 38.13
CA LEU A 200 -1.36 -6.30 38.85
C LEU A 200 -1.68 -5.66 40.21
N GLU A 201 -2.67 -4.78 40.30
CA GLU A 201 -3.16 -4.20 41.56
C GLU A 201 -3.67 -5.27 42.52
N LYS A 202 -4.49 -6.21 42.04
CA LYS A 202 -4.96 -7.36 42.83
C LYS A 202 -3.78 -8.23 43.31
N SER A 203 -2.75 -8.41 42.48
CA SER A 203 -1.53 -9.12 42.87
C SER A 203 -0.70 -8.36 43.91
N LEU A 204 -0.55 -7.04 43.77
CA LEU A 204 0.18 -6.17 44.71
C LEU A 204 -0.49 -6.21 46.08
N ASN A 205 -1.81 -6.01 46.14
CA ASN A 205 -2.58 -6.08 47.37
C ASN A 205 -2.42 -7.46 48.05
N SER A 206 -2.36 -8.55 47.28
CA SER A 206 -2.14 -9.90 47.82
C SER A 206 -0.72 -10.13 48.37
N LEU A 207 0.29 -9.42 47.86
CA LEU A 207 1.66 -9.44 48.38
C LEU A 207 1.82 -8.52 49.59
N GLU A 208 1.10 -7.40 49.63
CA GLU A 208 1.07 -6.50 50.79
C GLU A 208 0.36 -7.14 51.99
N THR A 209 -0.76 -7.84 51.78
CA THR A 209 -1.41 -8.61 52.86
C THR A 209 -0.52 -9.73 53.38
N ARG A 210 0.16 -10.49 52.49
CA ARG A 210 1.13 -11.53 52.91
C ARG A 210 2.31 -10.96 53.69
N ARG A 211 2.90 -9.85 53.24
CA ARG A 211 3.95 -9.15 54.01
C ARG A 211 3.45 -8.70 55.39
N ALA A 212 2.19 -8.28 55.49
CA ALA A 212 1.56 -7.92 56.75
C ALA A 212 1.14 -9.14 57.61
N GLU A 213 1.21 -10.36 57.08
CA GLU A 213 1.04 -11.63 57.81
C GLU A 213 2.42 -12.14 58.27
N GLU A 214 3.38 -12.25 57.35
CA GLU A 214 4.80 -12.54 57.61
C GLU A 214 5.39 -11.63 58.71
N ALA A 215 5.09 -10.33 58.68
CA ALA A 215 5.53 -9.38 59.71
C ALA A 215 4.91 -9.65 61.11
N LYS A 216 3.69 -10.22 61.18
CA LYS A 216 3.08 -10.63 62.45
C LYS A 216 3.72 -11.92 62.96
N GLU A 217 3.97 -12.88 62.07
CA GLU A 217 4.65 -14.14 62.41
C GLU A 217 6.07 -13.89 62.92
N LEU A 218 6.85 -13.04 62.24
CA LEU A 218 8.16 -12.58 62.72
C LEU A 218 8.08 -11.90 64.09
N ALA A 219 7.06 -11.04 64.32
CA ALA A 219 6.85 -10.39 65.61
C ALA A 219 6.37 -11.34 66.74
N MET A 220 5.83 -12.52 66.40
CA MET A 220 5.55 -13.59 67.37
C MET A 220 6.80 -14.41 67.65
N ALA A 221 7.50 -14.88 66.62
CA ALA A 221 8.75 -15.62 66.74
C ALA A 221 9.85 -14.83 67.50
N GLN A 222 9.91 -13.51 67.34
CA GLN A 222 10.80 -12.65 68.15
C GLN A 222 10.46 -12.67 69.64
N LYS A 223 9.16 -12.61 70.00
CA LYS A 223 8.72 -12.68 71.40
C LYS A 223 8.97 -14.06 72.02
N GLU A 224 8.80 -15.12 71.24
CA GLU A 224 9.14 -16.49 71.65
C GLU A 224 10.65 -16.65 71.85
N ALA A 225 11.48 -16.15 70.93
CA ALA A 225 12.93 -16.16 71.09
C ALA A 225 13.40 -15.34 72.31
N GLU A 226 12.75 -14.22 72.62
CA GLU A 226 12.98 -13.48 73.87
C GLU A 226 12.55 -14.25 75.11
N MET A 227 11.41 -14.95 75.08
CA MET A 227 10.94 -15.79 76.18
C MET A 227 11.92 -16.93 76.46
N LEU A 228 12.34 -17.64 75.41
CA LEU A 228 13.29 -18.74 75.48
C LEU A 228 14.67 -18.26 75.99
N ARG A 229 15.15 -17.08 75.60
CA ARG A 229 16.37 -16.48 76.17
C ARG A 229 16.25 -16.20 77.66
N LYS A 230 15.11 -15.67 78.12
CA LYS A 230 14.82 -15.39 79.55
C LYS A 230 14.67 -16.69 80.36
N GLN A 231 14.16 -17.75 79.76
CA GLN A 231 14.15 -19.09 80.37
C GLN A 231 15.56 -19.67 80.46
N LEU A 232 16.35 -19.57 79.38
CA LEU A 232 17.71 -20.11 79.33
C LEU A 232 18.64 -19.42 80.34
N SER A 233 18.60 -18.09 80.46
CA SER A 233 19.38 -17.37 81.48
C SER A 233 18.99 -17.82 82.89
N LYS A 234 17.69 -17.95 83.18
CA LYS A 234 17.24 -18.47 84.47
C LYS A 234 17.72 -19.90 84.73
N THR A 235 17.64 -20.81 83.75
CA THR A 235 18.16 -22.17 83.93
C THR A 235 19.68 -22.22 84.12
N GLN A 236 20.41 -21.20 83.64
CA GLN A 236 21.83 -21.06 83.91
C GLN A 236 22.08 -20.53 85.34
N GLU A 237 21.33 -19.53 85.80
CA GLU A 237 21.34 -19.06 87.20
C GLU A 237 21.01 -20.22 88.17
N ASP A 238 19.95 -20.99 87.90
CA ASP A 238 19.54 -22.17 88.67
C ASP A 238 20.64 -23.27 88.65
N LEU A 239 21.39 -23.41 87.55
CA LEU A 239 22.51 -24.37 87.43
C LEU A 239 23.76 -23.91 88.20
N GLU A 240 24.10 -22.61 88.19
CA GLU A 240 25.23 -22.06 88.95
C GLU A 240 25.00 -22.22 90.47
N VAL A 241 23.75 -22.12 90.93
CA VAL A 241 23.36 -22.47 92.31
C VAL A 241 23.53 -23.98 92.60
N GLN A 242 23.23 -24.86 91.64
CA GLN A 242 23.46 -26.30 91.82
C GLN A 242 24.95 -26.66 91.82
N VAL A 243 25.78 -26.03 90.98
CA VAL A 243 27.24 -26.24 90.95
C VAL A 243 27.87 -25.84 92.29
N THR A 244 27.54 -24.65 92.80
CA THR A 244 28.06 -24.20 94.10
C THR A 244 27.58 -25.06 95.27
N LEU A 245 26.35 -25.62 95.21
CA LEU A 245 25.90 -26.64 96.17
C LEU A 245 26.75 -27.92 96.09
N VAL A 246 27.04 -28.43 94.89
CA VAL A 246 27.87 -29.64 94.69
C VAL A 246 29.31 -29.41 95.17
N GLU A 247 29.88 -28.22 94.97
CA GLU A 247 31.21 -27.87 95.49
C GLU A 247 31.25 -27.83 97.03
N ASN A 248 30.21 -27.27 97.66
CA ASN A 248 30.07 -27.26 99.12
C ASN A 248 29.87 -28.68 99.68
N LEU A 249 29.10 -29.53 99.00
CA LEU A 249 28.93 -30.95 99.36
C LEU A 249 30.24 -31.74 99.20
N ARG A 250 31.02 -31.50 98.14
CA ARG A 250 32.35 -32.11 97.97
C ARG A 250 33.31 -31.73 99.10
N ARG A 251 33.31 -30.46 99.53
CA ARG A 251 34.11 -30.00 100.67
C ARG A 251 33.69 -30.72 101.96
N TYR A 252 32.38 -30.76 102.25
CA TYR A 252 31.84 -31.42 103.43
C TYR A 252 32.12 -32.93 103.48
N VAL A 253 31.98 -33.64 102.35
CA VAL A 253 32.29 -35.08 102.27
C VAL A 253 33.80 -35.33 102.42
N GLY A 254 34.65 -34.45 101.86
CA GLY A 254 36.11 -34.53 102.02
C GLY A 254 36.60 -34.30 103.46
N GLU A 255 35.81 -33.61 104.29
CA GLU A 255 36.12 -33.38 105.72
C GLU A 255 35.62 -34.51 106.64
N GLN A 256 34.82 -35.46 106.14
CA GLN A 256 34.07 -36.44 106.96
C GLN A 256 34.57 -37.91 106.85
N VAL A 257 35.63 -38.20 106.10
CA VAL A 257 36.08 -39.59 105.84
C VAL A 257 37.60 -39.79 106.04
N PRO A 258 38.03 -40.42 107.15
CA PRO A 258 39.39 -40.98 107.29
C PRO A 258 39.55 -42.23 106.40
N PRO A 259 40.66 -42.38 105.65
CA PRO A 259 40.77 -43.40 104.60
C PRO A 259 40.99 -44.85 105.10
N GLU A 260 41.40 -45.06 106.35
CA GLU A 260 41.86 -46.38 106.82
C GLU A 260 40.74 -47.39 107.10
N VAL A 261 39.54 -46.94 107.48
CA VAL A 261 38.55 -47.80 108.18
C VAL A 261 37.75 -48.73 107.26
N HIS A 262 37.58 -48.39 105.98
CA HIS A 262 36.71 -49.15 105.07
C HIS A 262 37.40 -50.30 104.32
N SER A 263 38.73 -50.27 104.17
CA SER A 263 39.46 -51.24 103.33
C SER A 263 39.41 -52.67 103.88
N GLN A 264 39.51 -52.83 105.21
CA GLN A 264 39.67 -54.15 105.85
C GLN A 264 38.40 -55.02 105.81
N MET A 265 37.20 -54.42 105.77
CA MET A 265 35.96 -55.19 105.61
C MET A 265 35.85 -55.79 104.20
N TRP A 266 36.12 -54.99 103.16
CA TRP A 266 36.05 -55.43 101.76
C TRP A 266 37.07 -56.53 101.43
N GLU A 267 38.26 -56.47 102.02
CA GLU A 267 39.27 -57.53 101.87
C GLU A 267 38.84 -58.87 102.48
N SER A 268 37.98 -58.84 103.51
CA SER A 268 37.40 -60.04 104.14
C SER A 268 36.30 -60.65 103.26
N GLU A 269 35.31 -59.86 102.83
CA GLU A 269 34.21 -60.31 101.96
C GLU A 269 34.72 -60.91 100.63
N ARG A 270 35.82 -60.36 100.10
CA ARG A 270 36.48 -60.87 98.90
C ARG A 270 37.07 -62.27 99.10
N GLN A 271 37.53 -62.61 100.29
CA GLN A 271 38.13 -63.91 100.58
C GLN A 271 37.06 -65.00 100.64
N ASP A 272 35.96 -64.76 101.35
CA ASP A 272 34.81 -65.68 101.43
C ASP A 272 34.25 -66.01 100.03
N LEU A 273 34.12 -65.00 99.16
CA LEU A 273 33.66 -65.19 97.79
C LEU A 273 34.56 -66.12 96.97
N LEU A 274 35.89 -66.09 97.16
CA LEU A 274 36.81 -66.97 96.45
C LEU A 274 36.63 -68.45 96.86
N GLU A 275 36.36 -68.71 98.14
CA GLU A 275 36.11 -70.08 98.63
C GLU A 275 34.79 -70.67 98.10
N THR A 276 33.74 -69.84 97.96
CA THR A 276 32.47 -70.27 97.34
C THR A 276 32.60 -70.63 95.86
N VAL A 277 33.40 -69.87 95.10
CA VAL A 277 33.68 -70.16 93.68
C VAL A 277 34.44 -71.47 93.52
N GLN A 278 35.33 -71.81 94.47
CA GLN A 278 36.10 -73.05 94.41
C GLN A 278 35.21 -74.29 94.62
N HIS A 279 34.27 -74.28 95.57
CA HIS A 279 33.29 -75.36 95.74
C HIS A 279 32.43 -75.59 94.48
N LEU A 280 31.91 -74.52 93.88
CA LEU A 280 31.08 -74.61 92.67
C LEU A 280 31.84 -75.18 91.46
N GLN A 281 33.17 -75.03 91.45
CA GLN A 281 34.04 -75.60 90.43
C GLN A 281 34.14 -77.14 90.55
N GLU A 282 34.21 -77.66 91.78
CA GLU A 282 34.26 -79.09 92.09
C GLU A 282 32.92 -79.78 91.79
N ASP A 283 31.80 -79.15 92.18
CA ASP A 283 30.45 -79.61 91.83
C ASP A 283 30.25 -79.76 90.32
N ARG A 284 30.69 -78.76 89.53
CA ARG A 284 30.61 -78.78 88.06
C ARG A 284 31.35 -79.98 87.46
N ASP A 285 32.56 -80.25 87.95
CA ASP A 285 33.40 -81.32 87.39
C ASP A 285 32.88 -82.71 87.79
N SER A 286 32.26 -82.83 88.97
CA SER A 286 31.51 -84.04 89.35
C SER A 286 30.33 -84.29 88.38
N LEU A 287 29.54 -83.27 88.07
CA LEU A 287 28.40 -83.36 87.15
C LEU A 287 28.84 -83.74 85.73
N HIS A 288 29.97 -83.20 85.24
CA HIS A 288 30.50 -83.53 83.92
C HIS A 288 30.74 -85.04 83.74
N SER A 289 31.36 -85.69 84.73
CA SER A 289 31.61 -87.14 84.71
C SER A 289 30.31 -87.98 84.64
N THR A 290 29.21 -87.49 85.21
CA THR A 290 27.91 -88.19 85.12
C THR A 290 27.29 -88.12 83.72
N VAL A 291 27.53 -87.02 82.99
CA VAL A 291 27.05 -86.83 81.61
C VAL A 291 27.78 -87.76 80.65
N GLU A 292 29.10 -87.90 80.78
CA GLU A 292 29.90 -88.83 79.97
C GLU A 292 29.41 -90.29 80.13
N LEU A 293 29.15 -90.72 81.37
CA LEU A 293 28.64 -92.06 81.66
C LEU A 293 27.26 -92.33 81.04
N LEU A 294 26.38 -91.32 81.06
CA LEU A 294 25.06 -91.41 80.41
C LEU A 294 25.19 -91.44 78.89
N GLN A 295 26.12 -90.70 78.30
CA GLN A 295 26.33 -90.64 76.85
C GLN A 295 26.79 -91.99 76.28
N VAL A 296 27.70 -92.70 76.95
CA VAL A 296 28.09 -94.08 76.61
C VAL A 296 26.88 -95.03 76.65
N ARG A 297 26.00 -94.86 77.65
CA ARG A 297 24.79 -95.69 77.79
C ARG A 297 23.75 -95.44 76.70
N VAL A 298 23.63 -94.20 76.19
CA VAL A 298 22.74 -93.89 75.06
C VAL A 298 23.27 -94.53 73.76
N GLN A 299 24.57 -94.40 73.49
CA GLN A 299 25.19 -94.96 72.27
C GLN A 299 25.00 -96.48 72.15
N SER A 300 25.07 -97.21 73.27
CA SER A 300 24.87 -98.67 73.25
C SER A 300 23.43 -99.09 72.88
N LEU A 301 22.42 -98.29 73.25
CA LEU A 301 21.02 -98.54 72.91
C LEU A 301 20.72 -98.26 71.43
N THR A 302 21.30 -97.20 70.86
CA THR A 302 21.14 -96.86 69.44
C THR A 302 21.61 -97.99 68.52
N HIS A 303 22.72 -98.66 68.86
CA HIS A 303 23.27 -99.74 68.04
C HIS A 303 22.41 -101.02 68.05
N ILE A 304 21.68 -101.29 69.13
CA ILE A 304 20.79 -102.46 69.24
C ILE A 304 19.57 -102.29 68.32
N LEU A 305 19.03 -101.07 68.21
CA LEU A 305 17.85 -100.77 67.40
C LEU A 305 18.10 -100.97 65.90
N SER A 306 19.23 -100.49 65.37
CA SER A 306 19.51 -100.59 63.92
C SER A 306 19.57 -102.04 63.42
N MET A 307 20.04 -102.98 64.24
CA MET A 307 20.05 -104.41 63.87
C MET A 307 18.65 -105.04 63.81
N GLN A 308 17.64 -104.46 64.45
CA GLN A 308 16.27 -104.97 64.41
C GLN A 308 15.52 -104.51 63.15
N GLU A 309 15.86 -103.33 62.62
CA GLU A 309 15.23 -102.77 61.42
C GLU A 309 15.65 -103.50 60.14
N GLU A 310 16.91 -103.97 60.05
CA GLU A 310 17.47 -104.68 58.88
C GLU A 310 16.89 -106.09 58.63
N GLU A 311 16.30 -106.74 59.64
CA GLU A 311 15.68 -108.06 59.52
C GLU A 311 14.21 -107.99 59.05
N LEU A 312 13.49 -106.92 59.41
CA LEU A 312 12.08 -106.74 59.03
C LEU A 312 11.90 -106.44 57.53
N ALA A 313 12.89 -105.82 56.89
CA ALA A 313 12.82 -105.40 55.49
C ALA A 313 12.83 -106.54 54.45
N ARG A 314 13.01 -107.81 54.84
CA ARG A 314 13.39 -108.90 53.92
C ARG A 314 12.22 -109.76 53.39
N LYS A 315 10.94 -109.44 53.65
CA LYS A 315 9.80 -110.34 53.36
C LYS A 315 8.53 -109.61 52.86
N VAL A 316 7.88 -110.18 51.83
CA VAL A 316 6.51 -109.93 51.26
C VAL A 316 6.39 -109.01 50.01
N GLN A 317 5.70 -109.53 48.97
CA GLN A 317 5.15 -108.93 47.72
C GLN A 317 3.95 -109.82 47.22
N PRO A 318 3.11 -109.46 46.20
CA PRO A 318 1.64 -109.71 46.22
C PRO A 318 1.04 -110.43 44.97
N SER A 319 -0.30 -110.43 44.80
CA SER A 319 -1.06 -110.88 43.59
C SER A 319 -2.53 -110.36 43.52
N ASP A 320 -3.18 -110.42 42.34
CA ASP A 320 -4.38 -109.62 41.94
C ASP A 320 -5.68 -110.39 41.55
N SER A 321 -6.80 -109.66 41.37
CA SER A 321 -8.04 -110.04 40.62
C SER A 321 -9.08 -108.87 40.54
N LEU A 322 -10.19 -108.89 39.77
CA LEU A 322 -10.41 -109.06 38.30
C LEU A 322 -11.87 -108.61 37.90
N GLU A 323 -12.35 -108.92 36.68
CA GLU A 323 -13.78 -109.02 36.24
C GLU A 323 -14.60 -107.70 35.97
N PRO A 324 -15.70 -107.71 35.15
CA PRO A 324 -15.70 -106.86 33.94
C PRO A 324 -16.99 -106.06 33.61
N GLU A 325 -17.78 -105.57 34.58
CA GLU A 325 -18.94 -104.69 34.28
C GLU A 325 -18.57 -103.31 33.69
N LEU A 326 -17.29 -102.92 33.81
CA LEU A 326 -16.78 -101.58 33.53
C LEU A 326 -17.13 -101.01 32.14
N PRO A 327 -16.96 -101.71 31.00
CA PRO A 327 -16.81 -101.04 29.69
C PRO A 327 -18.08 -100.35 29.18
N ARG A 328 -19.28 -100.87 29.48
CA ARG A 328 -20.54 -100.21 29.08
C ARG A 328 -20.85 -98.97 29.93
N LYS A 329 -20.56 -99.03 31.24
CA LYS A 329 -20.66 -97.88 32.16
C LYS A 329 -19.63 -96.79 31.77
N VAL A 330 -18.43 -97.20 31.35
CA VAL A 330 -17.38 -96.32 30.82
C VAL A 330 -17.80 -95.64 29.51
N GLN A 331 -18.47 -96.33 28.57
CA GLN A 331 -18.91 -95.70 27.31
C GLN A 331 -19.99 -94.62 27.49
N SER A 332 -20.99 -94.83 28.35
CA SER A 332 -22.00 -93.80 28.63
C SER A 332 -21.42 -92.63 29.43
N LEU A 333 -20.51 -92.91 30.37
CA LEU A 333 -19.72 -91.89 31.07
C LEU A 333 -18.87 -91.07 30.09
N LEU A 334 -18.18 -91.71 29.13
CA LEU A 334 -17.40 -91.03 28.09
C LEU A 334 -18.25 -90.11 27.21
N LYS A 335 -19.47 -90.49 26.84
CA LYS A 335 -20.37 -89.62 26.07
C LYS A 335 -20.75 -88.38 26.89
N ARG A 336 -21.21 -88.56 28.13
CA ARG A 336 -21.60 -87.46 29.03
C ARG A 336 -20.41 -86.57 29.41
N TRP A 337 -19.21 -87.15 29.52
CA TRP A 337 -17.95 -86.42 29.73
C TRP A 337 -17.60 -85.56 28.51
N ARG A 338 -17.66 -86.11 27.29
CA ARG A 338 -17.45 -85.34 26.04
C ARG A 338 -18.43 -84.18 25.91
N GLU A 339 -19.70 -84.40 26.22
CA GLU A 339 -20.75 -83.37 26.21
C GLU A 339 -20.45 -82.26 27.24
N LYS A 340 -20.05 -82.62 28.47
CA LYS A 340 -19.69 -81.64 29.50
C LYS A 340 -18.39 -80.90 29.20
N VAL A 341 -17.38 -81.57 28.63
CA VAL A 341 -16.12 -80.96 28.17
C VAL A 341 -16.39 -79.99 27.01
N PHE A 342 -17.23 -80.36 26.04
CA PHE A 342 -17.64 -79.46 24.96
C PHE A 342 -18.35 -78.22 25.50
N ALA A 343 -19.31 -78.37 26.42
CA ALA A 343 -19.97 -77.25 27.07
C ALA A 343 -18.97 -76.35 27.82
N LEU A 344 -18.00 -76.93 28.55
CA LEU A 344 -16.95 -76.16 29.24
C LEU A 344 -16.01 -75.44 28.26
N MET A 345 -15.63 -76.05 27.13
CA MET A 345 -14.84 -75.40 26.09
C MET A 345 -15.57 -74.23 25.45
N VAL A 346 -16.89 -74.35 25.20
CA VAL A 346 -17.71 -73.25 24.69
C VAL A 346 -17.85 -72.13 25.73
N GLN A 347 -18.04 -72.45 27.01
CA GLN A 347 -18.07 -71.48 28.10
C GLN A 347 -16.74 -70.73 28.24
N LEU A 348 -15.61 -71.45 28.22
CA LEU A 348 -14.28 -70.86 28.25
C LEU A 348 -14.03 -69.98 27.02
N LYS A 349 -14.41 -70.43 25.82
CA LYS A 349 -14.23 -69.65 24.58
C LYS A 349 -15.08 -68.38 24.55
N ALA A 350 -16.29 -68.40 25.14
CA ALA A 350 -17.10 -67.21 25.34
C ALA A 350 -16.41 -66.22 26.29
N GLN A 351 -15.93 -66.69 27.44
CA GLN A 351 -15.20 -65.87 28.42
C GLN A 351 -13.88 -65.29 27.84
N GLU A 352 -13.16 -66.04 27.02
CA GLU A 352 -11.97 -65.55 26.29
C GLU A 352 -12.32 -64.42 25.31
N LEU A 353 -13.47 -64.50 24.62
CA LEU A 353 -13.94 -63.48 23.68
C LEU A 353 -14.44 -62.22 24.41
N GLU A 354 -15.19 -62.40 25.51
CA GLU A 354 -15.63 -61.30 26.39
C GLU A 354 -14.42 -60.57 27.00
N HIS A 355 -13.47 -61.31 27.57
CA HIS A 355 -12.23 -60.74 28.10
C HIS A 355 -11.40 -60.05 26.99
N GLY A 356 -11.33 -60.65 25.80
CA GLY A 356 -10.69 -60.05 24.63
C GLY A 356 -11.32 -58.69 24.25
N ALA A 357 -12.65 -58.60 24.26
CA ALA A 357 -13.37 -57.35 24.00
C ALA A 357 -13.12 -56.30 25.11
N CYS A 358 -13.14 -56.69 26.39
CA CYS A 358 -12.78 -55.80 27.50
C CYS A 358 -11.35 -55.27 27.39
N VAL A 359 -10.38 -56.13 27.04
CA VAL A 359 -8.97 -55.75 26.84
C VAL A 359 -8.81 -54.82 25.63
N GLN A 360 -9.57 -55.04 24.55
CA GLN A 360 -9.59 -54.11 23.40
C GLN A 360 -10.17 -52.75 23.78
N HIS A 361 -11.27 -52.71 24.53
CA HIS A 361 -11.87 -51.45 25.01
C HIS A 361 -10.92 -50.67 25.92
N LEU A 362 -10.27 -51.35 26.88
CA LEU A 362 -9.26 -50.73 27.76
C LEU A 362 -8.04 -50.21 26.97
N LYS A 363 -7.59 -50.93 25.93
CA LYS A 363 -6.54 -50.44 25.03
C LYS A 363 -6.97 -49.19 24.26
N GLY A 364 -8.23 -49.11 23.83
CA GLY A 364 -8.81 -47.90 23.24
C GLY A 364 -8.79 -46.71 24.21
N GLN A 365 -9.27 -46.91 25.45
CA GLN A 365 -9.22 -45.87 26.48
C GLN A 365 -7.79 -45.39 26.79
N VAL A 366 -6.82 -46.32 26.88
CA VAL A 366 -5.41 -45.97 27.10
C VAL A 366 -4.84 -45.17 25.93
N ALA A 367 -5.17 -45.53 24.68
CA ALA A 367 -4.77 -44.77 23.49
C ALA A 367 -5.38 -43.35 23.49
N GLU A 368 -6.69 -43.20 23.73
CA GLU A 368 -7.34 -41.89 23.84
C GLU A 368 -6.71 -41.00 24.92
N LEU A 369 -6.38 -41.58 26.08
CA LEU A 369 -5.74 -40.85 27.18
C LEU A 369 -4.30 -40.46 26.81
N GLN A 370 -3.54 -41.35 26.17
CA GLN A 370 -2.19 -41.06 25.68
C GLN A 370 -2.20 -39.95 24.61
N GLU A 371 -3.16 -39.97 23.69
CA GLU A 371 -3.35 -38.89 22.71
C GLU A 371 -3.67 -37.56 23.40
N ARG A 372 -4.61 -37.53 24.35
CA ARG A 372 -4.96 -36.33 25.14
C ARG A 372 -3.75 -35.77 25.90
N THR A 373 -2.96 -36.62 26.57
CA THR A 373 -1.73 -36.18 27.24
C THR A 373 -0.69 -35.68 26.24
N SER A 374 -0.59 -36.28 25.05
CA SER A 374 0.32 -35.79 24.00
C SER A 374 -0.10 -34.40 23.49
N ALA A 375 -1.39 -34.16 23.27
CA ALA A 375 -1.93 -32.85 22.87
C ALA A 375 -1.68 -31.80 23.96
N GLN A 376 -1.98 -32.10 25.22
CA GLN A 376 -1.72 -31.21 26.35
C GLN A 376 -0.22 -30.86 26.51
N SER A 377 0.69 -31.81 26.27
CA SER A 377 2.13 -31.51 26.31
C SER A 377 2.60 -30.63 25.13
N GLN A 378 1.96 -30.72 23.97
CA GLN A 378 2.19 -29.81 22.84
C GLN A 378 1.63 -28.41 23.13
N GLU A 379 0.42 -28.30 23.69
CA GLU A 379 -0.16 -27.02 24.14
C GLU A 379 0.73 -26.36 25.20
N GLN A 380 1.21 -27.13 26.19
CA GLN A 380 2.15 -26.63 27.20
C GLN A 380 3.44 -26.11 26.58
N ALA A 381 4.02 -26.82 25.61
CA ALA A 381 5.25 -26.39 24.91
C ALA A 381 5.04 -25.13 24.05
N ILE A 382 3.85 -24.95 23.45
CA ILE A 382 3.48 -23.74 22.70
C ILE A 382 3.30 -22.56 23.67
N LEU A 383 2.59 -22.77 24.78
CA LEU A 383 2.39 -21.75 25.81
C LEU A 383 3.71 -21.33 26.47
N GLN A 384 4.62 -22.28 26.75
CA GLN A 384 5.95 -21.98 27.28
C GLN A 384 6.75 -21.09 26.32
N ARG A 385 6.82 -21.43 25.03
CA ARG A 385 7.50 -20.60 24.02
C ARG A 385 6.88 -19.20 23.91
N SER A 386 5.54 -19.11 23.94
CA SER A 386 4.83 -17.82 23.95
C SER A 386 5.14 -16.96 25.18
N LEU A 387 5.36 -17.59 26.36
CA LEU A 387 5.84 -16.90 27.57
C LEU A 387 7.30 -16.45 27.43
N GLU A 388 8.16 -17.27 26.84
CA GLU A 388 9.57 -16.94 26.55
C GLU A 388 9.67 -15.76 25.56
N ASP A 389 8.89 -15.77 24.47
CA ASP A 389 8.77 -14.67 23.50
C ASP A 389 8.27 -13.37 24.16
N LYS A 390 7.32 -13.48 25.10
CA LYS A 390 6.78 -12.33 25.84
C LYS A 390 7.76 -11.80 26.88
N ALA A 391 8.57 -12.66 27.51
CA ALA A 391 9.66 -12.24 28.37
C ALA A 391 10.76 -11.52 27.57
N ALA A 392 11.10 -12.01 26.38
CA ALA A 392 12.04 -11.36 25.47
C ALA A 392 11.53 -9.98 25.01
N GLN A 393 10.24 -9.86 24.63
CA GLN A 393 9.62 -8.58 24.29
C GLN A 393 9.73 -7.57 25.46
N VAL A 394 9.43 -8.00 26.69
CA VAL A 394 9.51 -7.13 27.87
C VAL A 394 10.94 -6.67 28.17
N GLU A 395 11.98 -7.51 27.95
CA GLU A 395 13.36 -7.04 28.13
C GLU A 395 13.81 -6.11 27.00
N VAL A 396 13.32 -6.27 25.76
CA VAL A 396 13.53 -5.27 24.69
C VAL A 396 12.90 -3.91 25.07
N GLU A 397 11.68 -3.90 25.61
CA GLU A 397 11.00 -2.69 26.10
C GLU A 397 11.74 -2.06 27.31
N ARG A 398 12.29 -2.88 28.22
CA ARG A 398 13.18 -2.42 29.30
C ARG A 398 14.50 -1.85 28.79
N MET A 399 15.11 -2.43 27.75
CA MET A 399 16.32 -1.88 27.16
C MET A 399 16.03 -0.56 26.44
N GLY A 400 14.91 -0.44 25.73
CA GLY A 400 14.44 0.81 25.11
C GLY A 400 14.17 1.93 26.12
N THR A 401 13.57 1.60 27.27
CA THR A 401 13.37 2.60 28.35
C THR A 401 14.68 3.00 29.03
N LYS A 402 15.63 2.07 29.24
CA LYS A 402 17.00 2.38 29.71
C LYS A 402 17.74 3.31 28.73
N THR A 403 17.65 3.08 27.40
CA THR A 403 18.31 3.96 26.42
C THR A 403 17.69 5.37 26.40
N LEU A 404 16.37 5.48 26.42
CA LEU A 404 15.68 6.78 26.50
C LEU A 404 16.03 7.54 27.80
N GLN A 405 16.20 6.82 28.92
CA GLN A 405 16.64 7.42 30.19
C GLN A 405 18.08 7.97 30.11
N MET A 406 19.00 7.25 29.45
CA MET A 406 20.38 7.73 29.21
C MET A 406 20.42 8.92 28.23
N GLU A 407 19.56 8.93 27.21
CA GLU A 407 19.44 10.07 26.30
C GLU A 407 18.89 11.30 27.01
N LEU A 408 17.89 11.13 27.87
CA LEU A 408 17.36 12.19 28.73
C LEU A 408 18.42 12.75 29.70
N SER A 409 19.22 11.90 30.36
CA SER A 409 20.27 12.39 31.27
C SER A 409 21.37 13.14 30.50
N ARG A 410 21.80 12.62 29.34
CA ARG A 410 22.76 13.28 28.44
C ARG A 410 22.24 14.64 27.95
N ALA A 411 20.95 14.74 27.61
CA ALA A 411 20.31 16.00 27.21
C ALA A 411 20.26 17.00 28.37
N GLN A 412 19.91 16.56 29.59
CA GLN A 412 19.94 17.39 30.80
C GLN A 412 21.36 17.85 31.18
N GLU A 413 22.39 17.04 30.92
CA GLU A 413 23.80 17.41 31.11
C GLU A 413 24.32 18.35 30.02
N ALA A 414 23.89 18.19 28.76
CA ALA A 414 24.18 19.14 27.69
C ALA A 414 23.54 20.50 27.98
N TRP A 415 22.27 20.51 28.40
CA TRP A 415 21.55 21.73 28.79
C TRP A 415 22.17 22.42 30.00
N ARG A 416 22.53 21.68 31.07
CA ARG A 416 23.24 22.24 32.24
C ARG A 416 24.60 22.85 31.87
N ARG A 417 25.38 22.19 31.00
CA ARG A 417 26.65 22.75 30.48
C ARG A 417 26.41 24.00 29.62
N GLY A 418 25.37 24.01 28.79
CA GLY A 418 24.95 25.19 28.03
C GLY A 418 24.60 26.37 28.92
N GLN A 419 23.80 26.17 29.98
CA GLN A 419 23.50 27.21 30.97
C GLN A 419 24.76 27.75 31.66
N GLN A 420 25.68 26.87 32.06
CA GLN A 420 26.96 27.28 32.67
C GLN A 420 27.81 28.13 31.70
N GLN A 421 27.87 27.74 30.42
CA GLN A 421 28.58 28.51 29.39
C GLN A 421 27.93 29.88 29.14
N VAL A 422 26.59 29.96 29.11
CA VAL A 422 25.86 31.23 28.97
C VAL A 422 26.12 32.13 30.19
N ALA A 423 26.01 31.61 31.42
CA ALA A 423 26.27 32.39 32.63
C ALA A 423 27.72 32.92 32.69
N VAL A 424 28.71 32.11 32.29
CA VAL A 424 30.11 32.57 32.17
C VAL A 424 30.25 33.65 31.10
N ALA A 425 29.60 33.50 29.94
CA ALA A 425 29.63 34.51 28.88
C ALA A 425 28.95 35.84 29.31
N GLU A 426 27.87 35.78 30.08
CA GLU A 426 27.23 36.96 30.67
C GLU A 426 28.15 37.68 31.66
N GLU A 427 28.87 36.97 32.53
CA GLU A 427 29.85 37.59 33.44
C GLU A 427 31.04 38.20 32.68
N GLN A 428 31.55 37.56 31.62
CA GLN A 428 32.56 38.17 30.77
C GLN A 428 32.04 39.42 30.05
N LEU A 429 30.78 39.42 29.59
CA LEU A 429 30.16 40.60 28.97
C LEU A 429 29.97 41.75 29.98
N LYS A 430 29.61 41.45 31.24
CA LYS A 430 29.56 42.44 32.34
C LYS A 430 30.94 43.03 32.61
N LEU A 431 32.00 42.21 32.64
CA LEU A 431 33.38 42.68 32.80
C LEU A 431 33.81 43.59 31.64
N VAL A 432 33.52 43.21 30.39
CA VAL A 432 33.81 44.06 29.21
C VAL A 432 33.05 45.38 29.30
N ALA A 433 31.74 45.36 29.59
CA ALA A 433 30.94 46.58 29.76
C ALA A 433 31.53 47.52 30.83
N ASN A 434 31.90 46.98 32.00
CA ASN A 434 32.52 47.73 33.09
C ASN A 434 33.88 48.34 32.68
N THR A 435 34.73 47.60 31.97
CA THR A 435 36.02 48.15 31.48
C THR A 435 35.81 49.27 30.47
N VAL A 436 34.87 49.12 29.52
CA VAL A 436 34.51 50.17 28.54
C VAL A 436 33.99 51.43 29.25
N SER A 437 33.09 51.30 30.23
CA SER A 437 32.58 52.44 31.02
C SER A 437 33.68 53.13 31.83
N SER A 438 34.62 52.36 32.40
CA SER A 438 35.77 52.93 33.12
C SER A 438 36.72 53.69 32.19
N PHE A 439 36.96 53.16 30.99
CA PHE A 439 37.81 53.78 29.97
C PHE A 439 37.18 55.03 29.36
N GLN A 440 35.86 55.02 29.11
CA GLN A 440 35.10 56.19 28.69
C GLN A 440 35.21 57.32 29.73
N THR A 441 35.06 56.98 31.01
CA THR A 441 35.19 57.92 32.14
C THR A 441 36.63 58.45 32.26
N TRP A 442 37.64 57.61 32.04
CA TRP A 442 39.06 58.03 32.01
C TRP A 442 39.37 58.94 30.81
N LEU A 443 38.82 58.65 29.62
CA LEU A 443 38.95 59.49 28.43
C LEU A 443 38.33 60.87 28.65
N GLN A 444 37.12 60.95 29.21
CA GLN A 444 36.48 62.23 29.55
C GLN A 444 37.33 63.04 30.55
N ASN A 445 37.86 62.38 31.59
CA ASN A 445 38.72 63.01 32.58
C ASN A 445 40.09 63.45 32.04
N THR A 446 40.65 62.76 31.04
CA THR A 446 41.91 63.17 30.39
C THR A 446 41.68 64.26 29.36
N MET A 447 40.59 64.20 28.59
CA MET A 447 40.16 65.24 27.66
C MET A 447 39.98 66.58 28.39
N ALA A 448 39.22 66.61 29.49
CA ALA A 448 39.04 67.82 30.31
C ALA A 448 40.36 68.39 30.88
N LYS A 449 41.34 67.53 31.20
CA LYS A 449 42.69 67.96 31.62
C LYS A 449 43.51 68.53 30.46
N VAL A 450 43.39 67.96 29.26
CA VAL A 450 44.04 68.46 28.04
C VAL A 450 43.44 69.80 27.63
N GLU A 451 42.12 69.97 27.69
CA GLU A 451 41.42 71.25 27.46
C GLU A 451 41.87 72.31 28.47
N GLN A 452 41.94 71.98 29.77
CA GLN A 452 42.44 72.89 30.78
C GLN A 452 43.93 73.25 30.57
N ALA A 453 44.76 72.32 30.09
CA ALA A 453 46.15 72.58 29.75
C ALA A 453 46.28 73.46 28.50
N ALA A 454 45.47 73.20 27.46
CA ALA A 454 45.41 74.00 26.24
C ALA A 454 45.00 75.45 26.54
N ALA A 455 44.00 75.65 27.41
CA ALA A 455 43.60 76.98 27.89
C ALA A 455 44.73 77.72 28.62
N ARG A 456 45.71 77.01 29.21
CA ARG A 456 46.89 77.61 29.86
C ARG A 456 48.05 77.89 28.90
N LEU A 457 48.16 77.22 27.76
CA LEU A 457 49.27 77.39 26.81
C LEU A 457 49.53 78.85 26.38
N PRO A 458 48.52 79.70 26.09
CA PRO A 458 48.74 81.12 25.78
C PRO A 458 49.50 81.88 26.88
N SER A 459 49.20 81.58 28.15
CA SER A 459 49.85 82.21 29.31
C SER A 459 51.29 81.73 29.56
N LEU A 460 51.62 80.51 29.11
CA LEU A 460 52.98 79.99 29.17
C LEU A 460 53.82 80.45 27.98
N SER A 461 53.23 80.54 26.79
CA SER A 461 53.88 81.07 25.58
C SER A 461 54.38 82.50 25.79
N SER A 462 53.57 83.38 26.39
CA SER A 462 53.97 84.75 26.72
C SER A 462 55.10 84.82 27.76
N ARG A 463 55.10 83.92 28.76
CA ARG A 463 56.16 83.79 29.77
C ARG A 463 57.47 83.22 29.21
N VAL A 464 57.43 82.21 28.36
CA VAL A 464 58.63 81.64 27.71
C VAL A 464 59.22 82.67 26.75
N SER A 465 58.40 83.40 26.00
CA SER A 465 58.83 84.53 25.17
C SER A 465 59.57 85.60 25.99
N TYR A 466 59.20 85.82 27.26
CA TYR A 466 59.95 86.68 28.19
C TYR A 466 61.24 86.03 28.69
N ALA A 467 61.24 84.74 29.05
CA ALA A 467 62.41 84.04 29.60
C ALA A 467 63.54 83.82 28.58
N VAL A 468 63.21 83.56 27.30
CA VAL A 468 64.20 83.45 26.21
C VAL A 468 65.00 84.75 26.06
N ARG A 469 64.33 85.91 26.22
CA ARG A 469 64.95 87.24 26.25
C ARG A 469 65.86 87.50 27.48
N LYS A 470 65.95 86.57 28.44
CA LYS A 470 66.83 86.64 29.62
C LYS A 470 67.97 85.60 29.60
N VAL A 471 67.72 84.37 29.13
CA VAL A 471 68.78 83.33 29.11
C VAL A 471 69.87 83.63 28.10
N HIS A 472 69.54 84.29 26.98
CA HIS A 472 70.52 84.81 26.02
C HIS A 472 71.54 85.77 26.68
N THR A 473 71.13 86.50 27.71
CA THR A 473 71.99 87.41 28.49
C THR A 473 72.98 86.67 29.41
N ILE A 474 72.63 85.47 29.89
CA ILE A 474 73.40 84.76 30.94
C ILE A 474 74.40 83.77 30.34
N ARG A 475 74.12 83.18 29.16
CA ARG A 475 74.97 82.11 28.59
C ARG A 475 76.42 82.56 28.30
N GLY A 476 76.66 83.85 28.09
CA GLY A 476 78.00 84.44 27.95
C GLY A 476 78.86 84.43 29.22
N LEU A 477 78.35 83.98 30.37
CA LEU A 477 79.05 84.11 31.67
C LEU A 477 79.73 82.83 32.18
N MET A 478 79.19 81.64 31.91
CA MET A 478 79.51 80.44 32.72
C MET A 478 80.51 79.44 32.12
N ALA A 479 80.89 79.55 30.84
CA ALA A 479 81.84 78.63 30.16
C ALA A 479 83.31 78.73 30.66
N ARG A 480 83.52 79.21 31.89
CA ARG A 480 84.77 79.78 32.42
C ARG A 480 85.32 79.03 33.65
N LYS A 481 84.61 78.03 34.21
CA LYS A 481 84.79 77.62 35.62
C LYS A 481 85.19 76.17 35.92
N LEU A 482 85.08 75.22 34.98
CA LEU A 482 84.98 73.79 35.34
C LEU A 482 86.28 72.95 35.37
N ALA A 483 87.42 73.47 34.89
CA ALA A 483 88.60 72.65 34.52
C ALA A 483 89.55 72.23 35.68
N LEU A 484 89.06 71.86 36.89
CA LEU A 484 89.86 72.01 38.13
C LEU A 484 89.97 70.82 39.16
N ALA A 485 89.43 69.60 38.97
CA ALA A 485 88.95 68.81 40.16
C ALA A 485 89.31 67.31 40.49
N HIS A 486 90.09 66.49 39.74
CA HIS A 486 89.98 64.98 39.81
C HIS A 486 91.13 64.13 40.54
N LEU A 487 90.93 63.30 41.64
CA LEU A 487 92.00 62.54 42.46
C LEU A 487 91.82 61.05 43.12
N ARG A 488 91.88 60.74 44.48
CA ARG A 488 92.51 59.50 45.21
C ARG A 488 91.69 58.53 46.21
N GLN A 489 92.14 57.27 46.59
CA GLN A 489 91.66 56.36 47.74
C GLN A 489 92.46 54.99 48.09
N GLU A 490 92.35 54.33 49.31
CA GLU A 490 92.94 52.99 49.87
C GLU A 490 92.39 52.57 51.32
N SER A 491 92.67 51.51 52.20
CA SER A 491 93.15 50.04 52.38
C SER A 491 93.25 49.64 53.96
N CYS A 492 93.55 48.48 54.69
CA CYS A 492 93.53 46.94 54.81
C CYS A 492 94.10 46.44 56.25
N LEU A 493 94.23 45.20 56.92
CA LEU A 493 93.70 43.77 57.13
C LEU A 493 94.45 42.97 58.34
N LEU A 494 93.98 41.87 59.08
CA LEU A 494 94.70 41.07 60.24
C LEU A 494 94.12 39.60 60.76
N PRO A 495 94.45 38.86 61.93
CA PRO A 495 94.54 37.32 62.14
C PRO A 495 93.99 36.52 63.48
N PRO A 496 94.26 35.17 63.79
CA PRO A 496 93.60 34.23 64.83
C PRO A 496 94.43 33.27 65.88
N PRO A 497 93.84 32.31 66.73
CA PRO A 497 94.41 31.60 67.99
C PRO A 497 94.48 29.97 68.20
N THR A 498 94.29 29.33 69.42
CA THR A 498 95.00 28.07 70.02
C THR A 498 94.27 26.75 70.66
N GLU A 499 94.68 26.07 71.82
CA GLU A 499 94.82 24.55 72.07
C GLU A 499 93.95 23.59 73.04
N GLU A 500 93.45 23.90 74.27
CA GLU A 500 93.08 22.92 75.38
C GLU A 500 92.05 21.76 75.09
N VAL A 501 91.47 21.72 73.90
CA VAL A 501 90.34 20.89 73.42
C VAL A 501 90.65 19.37 73.29
N SER A 502 91.88 18.94 73.57
CA SER A 502 92.45 17.70 73.02
C SER A 502 91.97 16.38 73.63
N LEU A 503 91.59 16.33 74.92
CA LEU A 503 91.18 15.08 75.59
C LEU A 503 89.67 14.78 75.47
N GLU A 504 88.81 15.80 75.46
CA GLU A 504 87.38 15.63 75.17
C GLU A 504 87.19 15.06 73.76
N LEU A 505 88.01 15.53 72.81
CA LEU A 505 88.11 14.99 71.46
C LEU A 505 88.48 13.50 71.38
N GLU A 506 88.96 12.88 72.46
CA GLU A 506 89.34 11.45 72.47
C GLU A 506 88.14 10.56 72.88
N GLN A 507 87.41 10.92 73.95
CA GLN A 507 86.19 10.20 74.34
C GLN A 507 85.08 10.32 73.29
N LEU A 508 84.96 11.50 72.66
CA LEU A 508 84.05 11.73 71.53
C LEU A 508 84.39 10.88 70.29
N ARG A 509 85.56 10.23 70.20
CA ARG A 509 85.87 9.25 69.13
C ARG A 509 85.21 7.91 69.39
N GLU A 510 85.28 7.39 70.62
CA GLU A 510 84.69 6.09 70.94
C GLU A 510 83.16 6.08 70.88
N GLU A 511 82.51 7.17 71.32
CA GLU A 511 81.05 7.30 71.19
C GLU A 511 80.62 7.48 69.73
N ARG A 512 81.36 8.28 68.95
CA ARG A 512 81.18 8.37 67.50
C ARG A 512 81.31 7.01 66.84
N ASP A 513 82.35 6.23 67.14
CA ASP A 513 82.63 4.96 66.46
C ASP A 513 81.56 3.89 66.76
N ARG A 514 80.89 3.96 67.92
CA ARG A 514 79.68 3.16 68.21
C ARG A 514 78.46 3.65 67.44
N LEU A 515 78.21 4.97 67.44
CA LEU A 515 77.07 5.55 66.71
C LEU A 515 77.20 5.32 65.21
N ASP A 516 78.40 5.41 64.63
CA ASP A 516 78.68 5.10 63.22
C ASP A 516 78.37 3.63 62.89
N ALA A 517 78.61 2.69 63.81
CA ALA A 517 78.25 1.28 63.62
C ALA A 517 76.72 1.06 63.65
N GLU A 518 76.00 1.71 64.58
CA GLU A 518 74.53 1.66 64.64
C GLU A 518 73.87 2.36 63.42
N LEU A 519 74.46 3.47 62.95
CA LEU A 519 74.07 4.16 61.73
C LEU A 519 74.32 3.30 60.48
N GLN A 520 75.41 2.55 60.41
CA GLN A 520 75.67 1.61 59.31
C GLN A 520 74.66 0.45 59.30
N LEU A 521 74.35 -0.14 60.46
CA LEU A 521 73.35 -1.22 60.58
C LEU A 521 71.94 -0.75 60.20
N SER A 522 71.51 0.41 60.73
CA SER A 522 70.20 0.98 60.40
C SER A 522 70.11 1.42 58.94
N ALA A 523 71.17 2.01 58.37
CA ALA A 523 71.24 2.31 56.94
C ALA A 523 71.12 1.05 56.06
N HIS A 524 71.71 -0.08 56.47
CA HIS A 524 71.60 -1.33 55.73
C HIS A 524 70.17 -1.91 55.76
N ILE A 525 69.49 -1.87 56.92
CA ILE A 525 68.08 -2.27 57.04
C ILE A 525 67.19 -1.37 56.16
N ILE A 526 67.39 -0.05 56.21
CA ILE A 526 66.66 0.91 55.37
C ILE A 526 66.91 0.63 53.88
N GLN A 527 68.14 0.33 53.46
CA GLN A 527 68.45 -0.08 52.09
C GLN A 527 67.72 -1.37 51.69
N GLN A 528 67.59 -2.34 52.60
CA GLN A 528 66.89 -3.60 52.30
C GLN A 528 65.38 -3.39 52.13
N GLU A 529 64.73 -2.59 52.99
CA GLU A 529 63.30 -2.27 52.84
C GLU A 529 63.02 -1.39 51.62
N VAL A 530 63.90 -0.43 51.32
CA VAL A 530 63.83 0.36 50.08
C VAL A 530 64.03 -0.53 48.85
N GLY A 531 64.82 -1.60 48.94
CA GLY A 531 64.91 -2.65 47.92
C GLY A 531 63.57 -3.37 47.73
N ARG A 532 63.02 -3.96 48.80
CA ARG A 532 61.72 -4.66 48.78
C ARG A 532 60.59 -3.78 48.23
N ALA A 533 60.50 -2.52 48.66
CA ALA A 533 59.49 -1.57 48.21
C ALA A 533 59.64 -1.19 46.72
N ARG A 534 60.88 -1.15 46.19
CA ARG A 534 61.12 -0.96 44.74
C ARG A 534 60.69 -2.17 43.93
N GLU A 535 61.07 -3.38 44.36
CA GLU A 535 60.69 -4.63 43.68
C GLU A 535 59.17 -4.79 43.63
N GLN A 536 58.47 -4.48 44.73
CA GLN A 536 57.00 -4.44 44.79
C GLN A 536 56.42 -3.40 43.84
N GLY A 537 56.88 -2.14 43.91
CA GLY A 537 56.40 -1.07 43.03
C GLY A 537 56.72 -1.27 41.54
N GLU A 538 57.78 -2.00 41.22
CA GLU A 538 58.10 -2.41 39.84
C GLU A 538 57.21 -3.55 39.36
N ALA A 539 56.91 -4.55 40.20
CA ALA A 539 55.94 -5.59 39.90
C ALA A 539 54.52 -5.03 39.69
N GLU A 540 54.06 -4.13 40.57
CA GLU A 540 52.80 -3.40 40.41
C GLU A 540 52.78 -2.56 39.14
N ARG A 541 53.86 -1.83 38.83
CA ARG A 541 53.98 -1.06 37.57
C ARG A 541 53.91 -1.96 36.34
N GLN A 542 54.52 -3.15 36.37
CA GLN A 542 54.45 -4.12 35.27
C GLN A 542 53.03 -4.68 35.09
N GLN A 543 52.32 -4.98 36.18
CA GLN A 543 50.91 -5.41 36.14
C GLN A 543 50.00 -4.30 35.61
N LEU A 544 50.13 -3.08 36.12
CA LEU A 544 49.36 -1.93 35.62
C LEU A 544 49.67 -1.62 34.15
N SER A 545 50.93 -1.78 33.72
CA SER A 545 51.32 -1.62 32.32
C SER A 545 50.72 -2.68 31.39
N SER A 546 50.56 -3.93 31.83
CA SER A 546 49.95 -4.98 30.99
C SER A 546 48.43 -4.79 30.88
N VAL A 547 47.76 -4.41 31.97
CA VAL A 547 46.34 -4.02 31.96
C VAL A 547 46.10 -2.79 31.09
N ALA A 548 46.96 -1.77 31.17
CA ALA A 548 46.86 -0.60 30.29
C ALA A 548 46.99 -0.98 28.80
N GLN A 549 47.93 -1.86 28.44
CA GLN A 549 48.09 -2.35 27.08
C GLN A 549 46.89 -3.17 26.58
N GLN A 550 46.24 -3.95 27.46
CA GLN A 550 44.99 -4.67 27.14
C GLN A 550 43.85 -3.68 26.87
N LEU A 551 43.63 -2.71 27.76
CA LEU A 551 42.60 -1.68 27.60
C LEU A 551 42.83 -0.82 26.35
N GLU A 552 44.08 -0.52 25.98
CA GLU A 552 44.36 0.14 24.69
C GLU A 552 44.02 -0.73 23.48
N GLN A 553 44.19 -2.05 23.55
CA GLN A 553 43.85 -2.97 22.45
C GLN A 553 42.33 -3.10 22.30
N GLU A 554 41.60 -3.22 23.41
CA GLU A 554 40.13 -3.20 23.43
C GLU A 554 39.59 -1.86 22.92
N LEU A 555 40.22 -0.74 23.28
CA LEU A 555 39.87 0.59 22.78
C LEU A 555 40.10 0.71 21.26
N ARG A 556 41.20 0.17 20.72
CA ARG A 556 41.45 0.14 19.27
C ARG A 556 40.42 -0.72 18.54
N GLN A 557 40.15 -1.93 19.02
CA GLN A 557 39.14 -2.84 18.42
C GLN A 557 37.72 -2.25 18.46
N THR A 558 37.35 -1.58 19.56
CA THR A 558 36.04 -0.90 19.65
C THR A 558 35.97 0.33 18.74
N GLN A 559 37.06 1.09 18.56
CA GLN A 559 37.13 2.17 17.57
C GLN A 559 37.03 1.65 16.12
N GLU A 560 37.75 0.59 15.78
CA GLU A 560 37.71 -0.05 14.45
C GLU A 560 36.32 -0.62 14.13
N SER A 561 35.69 -1.32 15.08
CA SER A 561 34.31 -1.81 14.90
C SER A 561 33.31 -0.67 14.74
N LEU A 562 33.40 0.39 15.54
CA LEU A 562 32.54 1.58 15.43
C LEU A 562 32.72 2.30 14.09
N ALA A 563 33.95 2.41 13.58
CA ALA A 563 34.23 2.94 12.25
C ALA A 563 33.61 2.07 11.14
N SER A 564 33.70 0.73 11.25
CA SER A 564 33.10 -0.18 10.27
C SER A 564 31.56 -0.11 10.24
N VAL A 565 30.92 0.02 11.41
CA VAL A 565 29.47 0.23 11.53
C VAL A 565 29.07 1.62 11.03
N GLY A 566 29.91 2.64 11.25
CA GLY A 566 29.74 3.98 10.68
C GLY A 566 29.66 3.94 9.14
N LEU A 567 30.63 3.29 8.50
CA LEU A 567 30.65 3.12 7.04
C LEU A 567 29.45 2.33 6.51
N GLN A 568 29.02 1.28 7.21
CA GLN A 568 27.80 0.53 6.85
C GLN A 568 26.54 1.40 6.95
N LEU A 569 26.46 2.26 7.96
CA LEU A 569 25.35 3.17 8.21
C LEU A 569 25.34 4.36 7.22
N GLU A 570 26.50 4.82 6.77
CA GLU A 570 26.63 5.78 5.67
C GLU A 570 26.21 5.18 4.32
N ALA A 571 26.66 3.96 3.99
CA ALA A 571 26.23 3.25 2.79
C ALA A 571 24.71 2.96 2.79
N ALA A 572 24.14 2.59 3.94
CA ALA A 572 22.69 2.39 4.09
C ALA A 572 21.90 3.71 3.89
N ARG A 573 22.44 4.84 4.37
CA ARG A 573 21.86 6.18 4.12
C ARG A 573 21.96 6.59 2.65
N GLN A 574 23.06 6.27 1.97
CA GLN A 574 23.23 6.52 0.53
C GLN A 574 22.20 5.73 -0.28
N GLY A 575 22.10 4.41 -0.07
CA GLY A 575 21.07 3.60 -0.76
C GLY A 575 19.64 4.01 -0.43
N GLN A 576 19.38 4.52 0.79
CA GLN A 576 18.08 5.12 1.11
C GLN A 576 17.84 6.42 0.33
N GLN A 577 18.84 7.29 0.22
CA GLN A 577 18.74 8.55 -0.52
C GLN A 577 18.54 8.30 -2.02
N GLU A 578 19.34 7.40 -2.61
CA GLU A 578 19.20 6.95 -4.01
C GLU A 578 17.79 6.42 -4.27
N SER A 579 17.28 5.52 -3.42
CA SER A 579 15.91 4.99 -3.55
C SER A 579 14.81 6.06 -3.37
N MET A 580 15.04 7.10 -2.56
CA MET A 580 14.12 8.24 -2.46
C MET A 580 14.16 9.14 -3.70
N GLU A 581 15.33 9.29 -4.34
CA GLU A 581 15.50 10.04 -5.59
C GLU A 581 14.89 9.29 -6.79
N GLU A 582 15.08 7.96 -6.87
CA GLU A 582 14.35 7.09 -7.83
C GLU A 582 12.83 7.15 -7.61
N ALA A 583 12.37 7.10 -6.35
CA ALA A 583 10.95 7.25 -6.04
C ALA A 583 10.41 8.65 -6.34
N ALA A 584 11.26 9.68 -6.43
CA ALA A 584 10.89 11.02 -6.84
C ALA A 584 10.85 11.17 -8.37
N SER A 585 11.84 10.64 -9.10
CA SER A 585 11.86 10.66 -10.56
C SER A 585 10.70 9.86 -11.16
N LEU A 586 10.42 8.65 -10.66
CA LEU A 586 9.28 7.84 -11.10
C LEU A 586 7.93 8.53 -10.84
N ARG A 587 7.80 9.32 -9.76
CA ARG A 587 6.62 10.15 -9.53
C ARG A 587 6.52 11.30 -10.53
N GLN A 588 7.64 11.95 -10.85
CA GLN A 588 7.69 13.03 -11.82
C GLN A 588 7.35 12.53 -13.23
N GLU A 589 7.92 11.39 -13.65
CA GLU A 589 7.59 10.71 -14.91
C GLU A 589 6.10 10.33 -14.96
N LEU A 590 5.54 9.79 -13.88
CA LEU A 590 4.11 9.48 -13.80
C LEU A 590 3.24 10.73 -13.96
N THR A 591 3.61 11.86 -13.34
CA THR A 591 2.88 13.13 -13.54
C THR A 591 3.02 13.66 -14.98
N GLN A 592 4.20 13.57 -15.60
CA GLN A 592 4.38 13.97 -17.01
C GLN A 592 3.57 13.08 -17.97
N GLN A 593 3.47 11.78 -17.68
CA GLN A 593 2.59 10.87 -18.45
C GLN A 593 1.11 11.25 -18.25
N GLN A 594 0.68 11.53 -17.02
CA GLN A 594 -0.70 11.97 -16.75
C GLN A 594 -1.03 13.31 -17.45
N GLU A 595 -0.11 14.27 -17.45
CA GLU A 595 -0.26 15.55 -18.15
C GLU A 595 -0.33 15.37 -19.67
N THR A 596 0.57 14.57 -20.27
CA THR A 596 0.59 14.33 -21.72
C THR A 596 -0.61 13.51 -22.21
N TYR A 597 -1.05 12.49 -21.47
CA TYR A 597 -2.31 11.79 -21.76
C TYR A 597 -3.52 12.73 -21.58
N GLY A 598 -3.51 13.61 -20.58
CA GLY A 598 -4.56 14.61 -20.37
C GLY A 598 -4.65 15.61 -21.52
N GLN A 599 -3.51 16.13 -22.00
CA GLN A 599 -3.42 17.02 -23.16
C GLN A 599 -3.90 16.32 -24.43
N ALA A 600 -3.39 15.12 -24.73
CA ALA A 600 -3.81 14.36 -25.91
C ALA A 600 -5.33 14.04 -25.90
N LEU A 601 -5.90 13.77 -24.72
CA LEU A 601 -7.35 13.58 -24.57
C LEU A 601 -8.12 14.89 -24.82
N GLN A 602 -7.65 16.02 -24.28
CA GLN A 602 -8.25 17.34 -24.52
C GLN A 602 -8.20 17.74 -26.00
N GLU A 603 -7.08 17.50 -26.69
CA GLU A 603 -6.96 17.70 -28.14
C GLU A 603 -7.98 16.86 -28.93
N LYS A 604 -8.14 15.57 -28.58
CA LYS A 604 -9.12 14.70 -29.23
C LYS A 604 -10.57 15.11 -28.95
N VAL A 605 -10.87 15.61 -27.74
CA VAL A 605 -12.18 16.20 -27.43
C VAL A 605 -12.41 17.45 -28.29
N ALA A 606 -11.45 18.40 -28.32
CA ALA A 606 -11.56 19.62 -29.11
C ALA A 606 -11.71 19.34 -30.63
N GLU A 607 -11.02 18.32 -31.15
CA GLU A 607 -11.15 17.86 -32.53
C GLU A 607 -12.52 17.23 -32.83
N VAL A 608 -13.09 16.45 -31.90
CA VAL A 608 -14.45 15.91 -32.05
C VAL A 608 -15.49 17.03 -31.98
N GLU A 609 -15.33 17.97 -31.06
CA GLU A 609 -16.23 19.13 -30.95
C GLU A 609 -16.17 20.05 -32.18
N SER A 610 -14.99 20.31 -32.76
CA SER A 610 -14.88 21.14 -33.96
C SER A 610 -15.58 20.49 -35.15
N ARG A 611 -15.34 19.19 -35.39
CA ARG A 611 -16.04 18.39 -36.42
C ARG A 611 -17.56 18.41 -36.22
N LEU A 612 -18.05 18.33 -34.98
CA LEU A 612 -19.48 18.42 -34.68
C LEU A 612 -20.05 19.83 -34.93
N ARG A 613 -19.33 20.90 -34.55
CA ARG A 613 -19.71 22.29 -34.87
C ARG A 613 -19.79 22.53 -36.37
N GLU A 614 -18.83 21.99 -37.14
CA GLU A 614 -18.82 22.06 -38.60
C GLU A 614 -20.02 21.34 -39.21
N GLN A 615 -20.29 20.10 -38.80
CA GLN A 615 -21.46 19.32 -39.24
C GLN A 615 -22.80 20.01 -38.91
N LEU A 616 -22.92 20.62 -37.72
CA LEU A 616 -24.09 21.43 -37.37
C LEU A 616 -24.21 22.66 -38.28
N SER A 617 -23.12 23.41 -38.50
CA SER A 617 -23.15 24.58 -39.40
C SER A 617 -23.53 24.21 -40.84
N GLU A 618 -23.15 23.02 -41.29
CA GLU A 618 -23.43 22.51 -42.64
C GLU A 618 -24.87 22.00 -42.78
N THR A 619 -25.38 21.26 -41.80
CA THR A 619 -26.80 20.87 -41.76
C THR A 619 -27.74 22.08 -41.62
N GLU A 620 -27.33 23.12 -40.90
CA GLU A 620 -28.04 24.41 -40.86
C GLU A 620 -28.04 25.15 -42.20
N ARG A 621 -26.94 25.17 -42.96
CA ARG A 621 -26.92 25.71 -44.34
C ARG A 621 -27.92 24.95 -45.22
N ARG A 622 -27.79 23.63 -45.29
CA ARG A 622 -28.69 22.74 -46.06
C ARG A 622 -30.16 22.95 -45.72
N LEU A 623 -30.49 23.09 -44.44
CA LEU A 623 -31.86 23.37 -43.98
C LEU A 623 -32.36 24.74 -44.44
N ASN A 624 -31.51 25.77 -44.40
CA ASN A 624 -31.87 27.12 -44.84
C ASN A 624 -32.00 27.22 -46.37
N ASP A 625 -31.21 26.47 -47.13
CA ASP A 625 -31.39 26.37 -48.58
C ASP A 625 -32.63 25.55 -48.95
N ALA A 626 -32.91 24.42 -48.30
CA ALA A 626 -34.18 23.71 -48.46
C ALA A 626 -35.40 24.59 -48.15
N ARG A 627 -35.32 25.45 -47.11
CA ARG A 627 -36.34 26.47 -46.81
C ARG A 627 -36.47 27.54 -47.91
N ARG A 628 -35.36 28.02 -48.49
CA ARG A 628 -35.35 28.98 -49.60
C ARG A 628 -36.00 28.38 -50.85
N GLU A 629 -35.65 27.16 -51.22
CA GLU A 629 -36.23 26.49 -52.40
C GLU A 629 -37.71 26.13 -52.19
N HIS A 630 -38.10 25.67 -50.99
CA HIS A 630 -39.51 25.53 -50.64
C HIS A 630 -40.28 26.85 -50.76
N ALA A 631 -39.69 27.98 -50.35
CA ALA A 631 -40.31 29.29 -50.52
C ALA A 631 -40.46 29.67 -52.02
N LYS A 632 -39.45 29.40 -52.86
CA LYS A 632 -39.57 29.57 -54.33
C LYS A 632 -40.68 28.70 -54.91
N ALA A 633 -40.77 27.43 -54.49
CA ALA A 633 -41.79 26.49 -54.93
C ALA A 633 -43.21 26.97 -54.56
N VAL A 634 -43.42 27.43 -53.32
CA VAL A 634 -44.69 28.01 -52.86
C VAL A 634 -45.04 29.29 -53.64
N VAL A 635 -44.06 30.13 -53.97
CA VAL A 635 -44.28 31.32 -54.81
C VAL A 635 -44.66 30.91 -56.24
N SER A 636 -43.98 29.93 -56.84
CA SER A 636 -44.30 29.39 -58.17
C SER A 636 -45.72 28.81 -58.21
N LEU A 637 -46.07 27.96 -57.25
CA LEU A 637 -47.42 27.39 -57.12
C LEU A 637 -48.49 28.49 -56.96
N ARG A 638 -48.24 29.53 -56.16
CA ARG A 638 -49.15 30.69 -56.05
C ARG A 638 -49.26 31.49 -57.35
N GLN A 639 -48.20 31.59 -58.15
CA GLN A 639 -48.27 32.21 -59.48
C GLN A 639 -49.06 31.36 -60.47
N ILE A 640 -48.85 30.04 -60.49
CA ILE A 640 -49.60 29.08 -61.32
C ILE A 640 -51.09 29.10 -60.94
N GLN A 641 -51.41 29.07 -59.65
CA GLN A 641 -52.79 29.17 -59.15
C GLN A 641 -53.46 30.48 -59.62
N ARG A 642 -52.76 31.61 -59.55
CA ARG A 642 -53.24 32.92 -60.04
C ARG A 642 -53.35 33.03 -61.56
N LYS A 643 -52.60 32.23 -62.33
CA LYS A 643 -52.80 32.10 -63.79
C LYS A 643 -54.05 31.26 -64.06
N ALA A 644 -54.16 30.11 -63.41
CA ALA A 644 -55.29 29.19 -63.55
C ALA A 644 -56.64 29.80 -63.12
N THR A 645 -56.69 30.74 -62.17
CA THR A 645 -57.94 31.50 -61.89
C THR A 645 -58.29 32.43 -63.05
N ARG A 646 -57.33 33.19 -63.58
CA ARG A 646 -57.53 34.09 -64.74
C ARG A 646 -57.90 33.34 -66.01
N GLU A 647 -57.34 32.15 -66.21
CA GLU A 647 -57.71 31.26 -67.32
C GLU A 647 -59.13 30.72 -67.14
N LYS A 648 -59.53 30.33 -65.92
CA LYS A 648 -60.93 29.99 -65.61
C LYS A 648 -61.91 31.15 -65.75
N GLU A 649 -61.49 32.38 -65.44
CA GLU A 649 -62.28 33.61 -65.64
C GLU A 649 -62.50 33.84 -67.14
N ARG A 650 -61.43 33.80 -67.96
CA ARG A 650 -61.49 33.89 -69.43
C ARG A 650 -62.31 32.76 -70.06
N ASP A 651 -62.18 31.52 -69.59
CA ASP A 651 -62.98 30.39 -70.06
C ASP A 651 -64.47 30.60 -69.77
N GLN A 652 -64.82 31.25 -68.67
CA GLN A 652 -66.21 31.60 -68.34
C GLN A 652 -66.72 32.75 -69.22
N GLU A 653 -65.89 33.76 -69.49
CA GLU A 653 -66.20 34.84 -70.44
C GLU A 653 -66.40 34.30 -71.86
N LEU A 654 -65.51 33.43 -72.35
CA LEU A 654 -65.63 32.76 -73.65
C LEU A 654 -66.88 31.88 -73.74
N ARG A 655 -67.26 31.19 -72.65
CA ARG A 655 -68.53 30.43 -72.61
C ARG A 655 -69.75 31.34 -72.65
N ARG A 656 -69.74 32.46 -71.91
CA ARG A 656 -70.82 33.47 -71.98
C ARG A 656 -70.97 34.04 -73.39
N LEU A 657 -69.86 34.44 -74.02
CA LEU A 657 -69.85 34.92 -75.41
C LEU A 657 -70.32 33.85 -76.41
N GLN A 658 -69.98 32.57 -76.21
CA GLN A 658 -70.52 31.47 -77.03
C GLN A 658 -72.01 31.22 -76.80
N GLU A 659 -72.51 31.36 -75.57
CA GLU A 659 -73.94 31.28 -75.28
C GLU A 659 -74.71 32.48 -75.83
N GLU A 660 -74.13 33.68 -75.79
CA GLU A 660 -74.67 34.92 -76.36
C GLU A 660 -74.71 34.83 -77.89
N ALA A 661 -73.62 34.40 -78.54
CA ALA A 661 -73.60 34.13 -79.98
C ALA A 661 -74.64 33.07 -80.39
N ARG A 662 -74.79 31.98 -79.62
CA ARG A 662 -75.85 30.97 -79.88
C ARG A 662 -77.26 31.52 -79.67
N LYS A 663 -77.47 32.44 -78.72
CA LYS A 663 -78.75 33.16 -78.53
C LYS A 663 -79.01 34.09 -79.72
N GLU A 664 -78.01 34.83 -80.20
CA GLU A 664 -78.11 35.66 -81.42
C GLU A 664 -78.37 34.84 -82.67
N GLU A 665 -77.69 33.71 -82.87
CA GLU A 665 -77.94 32.80 -83.99
C GLU A 665 -79.35 32.20 -83.91
N GLY A 666 -79.81 31.79 -82.73
CA GLY A 666 -81.18 31.34 -82.48
C GLY A 666 -82.21 32.43 -82.80
N LEU A 667 -81.96 33.68 -82.42
CA LEU A 667 -82.80 34.83 -82.74
C LEU A 667 -82.79 35.13 -84.26
N ARG A 668 -81.63 35.11 -84.93
CA ARG A 668 -81.52 35.29 -86.39
C ARG A 668 -82.21 34.18 -87.17
N LEU A 669 -82.13 32.93 -86.70
CA LEU A 669 -82.86 31.80 -87.28
C LEU A 669 -84.37 31.94 -87.07
N THR A 670 -84.80 32.41 -85.89
CA THR A 670 -86.21 32.70 -85.60
C THR A 670 -86.74 33.85 -86.47
N GLN A 671 -85.95 34.90 -86.68
CA GLN A 671 -86.27 36.00 -87.60
C GLN A 671 -86.36 35.51 -89.05
N ARG A 672 -85.41 34.69 -89.52
CA ARG A 672 -85.46 34.08 -90.86
C ARG A 672 -86.65 33.15 -91.06
N LEU A 673 -87.08 32.43 -90.02
CA LEU A 673 -88.33 31.65 -90.06
C LEU A 673 -89.54 32.59 -90.23
N GLN A 674 -89.63 33.67 -89.46
CA GLN A 674 -90.68 34.69 -89.59
C GLN A 674 -90.65 35.42 -90.94
N GLU A 675 -89.49 35.53 -91.59
CA GLU A 675 -89.34 36.07 -92.94
C GLU A 675 -89.80 35.06 -94.01
N LEU A 676 -89.44 33.77 -93.87
CA LEU A 676 -89.91 32.70 -94.76
C LEU A 676 -91.43 32.49 -94.66
N GLU A 677 -92.00 32.58 -93.47
CA GLU A 677 -93.45 32.59 -93.23
C GLU A 677 -94.16 33.78 -93.91
N ARG A 678 -93.48 34.91 -94.09
CA ARG A 678 -94.01 36.09 -94.79
C ARG A 678 -93.90 36.00 -96.32
N VAL A 679 -92.85 35.35 -96.83
CA VAL A 679 -92.63 35.20 -98.28
C VAL A 679 -93.46 34.04 -98.88
N SER A 680 -93.89 33.06 -98.08
CA SER A 680 -94.73 31.93 -98.51
C SER A 680 -96.24 32.12 -98.22
N SER A 681 -96.83 33.18 -98.78
CA SER A 681 -98.30 33.32 -98.86
C SER A 681 -98.86 32.59 -100.10
N PRO A 682 -100.11 32.05 -100.13
CA PRO A 682 -101.05 31.75 -99.03
C PRO A 682 -101.78 30.36 -99.18
N VAL A 683 -102.80 30.06 -98.34
CA VAL A 683 -104.16 29.52 -98.72
C VAL A 683 -104.21 28.35 -99.77
N ILE A 684 -104.73 27.12 -99.53
CA ILE A 684 -105.65 26.52 -98.52
C ILE A 684 -105.34 25.01 -98.33
N SER A 685 -105.83 24.43 -97.24
CA SER A 685 -106.10 22.98 -97.10
C SER A 685 -106.95 22.39 -98.25
N SER A 686 -106.38 21.47 -99.04
CA SER A 686 -107.13 20.46 -99.82
C SER A 686 -106.25 19.24 -100.16
N SER A 687 -106.65 18.06 -99.67
CA SER A 687 -105.97 16.75 -99.82
C SER A 687 -104.53 16.63 -99.22
N GLY A 688 -104.07 15.45 -98.80
CA GLY A 688 -104.82 14.23 -98.51
C GLY A 688 -103.99 12.94 -98.57
N CYS A 689 -104.12 12.11 -97.52
CA CYS A 689 -103.75 10.68 -97.45
C CYS A 689 -102.25 10.31 -97.38
N TRP A 690 -101.97 9.14 -96.78
CA TRP A 690 -100.66 8.44 -96.63
C TRP A 690 -99.58 9.20 -95.82
N GLN A 691 -98.92 8.68 -94.77
CA GLN A 691 -98.86 7.35 -94.13
C GLN A 691 -98.15 6.24 -94.93
N LEU A 692 -96.97 5.80 -94.41
CA LEU A 692 -96.05 4.77 -94.95
C LEU A 692 -95.28 5.24 -96.22
N ILE A 693 -94.00 4.93 -96.44
CA ILE A 693 -93.33 3.61 -96.41
C ILE A 693 -91.86 3.69 -95.88
N LEU A 694 -91.38 2.60 -95.25
CA LEU A 694 -89.99 2.30 -94.80
C LEU A 694 -89.25 1.40 -95.84
N PRO A 695 -87.99 0.88 -95.69
CA PRO A 695 -86.91 1.01 -94.68
C PRO A 695 -85.50 1.23 -95.36
N TRP A 696 -84.42 0.61 -94.81
CA TRP A 696 -83.04 0.42 -95.33
C TRP A 696 -82.11 1.68 -95.25
N ILE A 697 -80.81 1.59 -94.90
CA ILE A 697 -79.88 0.47 -94.59
C ILE A 697 -79.18 0.66 -93.22
N ARG A 698 -78.80 -0.45 -92.58
CA ARG A 698 -77.98 -0.57 -91.36
C ARG A 698 -76.47 -0.60 -91.67
N GLY A 699 -75.64 0.29 -91.09
CA GLY A 699 -74.18 0.06 -91.04
C GLY A 699 -73.31 1.20 -90.49
N SER A 700 -72.34 0.86 -89.62
CA SER A 700 -71.13 1.66 -89.24
C SER A 700 -71.34 3.07 -88.64
N LEU A 701 -70.85 3.46 -87.45
CA LEU A 701 -69.59 3.13 -86.76
C LEU A 701 -69.61 3.40 -85.23
N ARG A 702 -68.85 2.60 -84.49
CA ARG A 702 -68.04 2.86 -83.26
C ARG A 702 -68.46 3.87 -82.15
N SER A 703 -68.43 3.34 -80.92
CA SER A 703 -68.15 4.02 -79.63
C SER A 703 -66.64 4.32 -79.46
N PRO A 704 -66.09 4.90 -78.35
CA PRO A 704 -66.73 5.41 -77.11
C PRO A 704 -66.15 6.76 -76.54
N ALA A 705 -66.62 7.14 -75.33
CA ALA A 705 -65.91 7.90 -74.27
C ALA A 705 -65.63 9.43 -74.48
N GLN A 706 -65.50 10.30 -73.46
CA GLN A 706 -65.80 10.24 -72.00
C GLN A 706 -65.91 11.69 -71.41
N ALA A 707 -66.36 11.80 -70.14
CA ALA A 707 -66.58 13.02 -69.31
C ALA A 707 -67.88 13.83 -69.62
N GLY A 708 -68.59 14.39 -68.63
CA GLY A 708 -68.51 14.34 -67.15
C GLY A 708 -69.85 14.85 -66.55
N GLN A 709 -70.15 14.79 -65.24
CA GLN A 709 -69.33 14.61 -64.04
C GLN A 709 -70.08 13.80 -62.94
N CYS A 710 -69.32 13.25 -61.99
CA CYS A 710 -69.65 12.94 -60.58
C CYS A 710 -71.09 12.61 -60.14
N LEU A 711 -71.29 11.41 -59.56
CA LEU A 711 -71.46 11.24 -58.09
C LEU A 711 -71.43 9.75 -57.66
N GLN A 712 -70.71 9.48 -56.56
CA GLN A 712 -70.86 8.40 -55.56
C GLN A 712 -71.33 6.98 -55.97
N TYR A 713 -70.49 5.95 -55.75
CA TYR A 713 -70.61 4.99 -54.62
C TYR A 713 -69.56 3.84 -54.66
N LEU A 714 -69.22 3.29 -53.48
CA LEU A 714 -68.63 1.94 -53.20
C LEU A 714 -67.21 1.63 -53.74
N ASP A 715 -66.34 0.85 -53.06
CA ASP A 715 -66.21 0.55 -51.62
C ASP A 715 -64.80 -0.04 -51.29
N LEU A 716 -64.51 -0.25 -50.01
CA LEU A 716 -63.57 -1.25 -49.44
C LEU A 716 -62.16 -1.39 -50.05
N GLN A 717 -61.15 -0.85 -49.34
CA GLN A 717 -60.29 -1.73 -48.55
C GLN A 717 -59.59 -1.00 -47.39
N GLN A 718 -59.59 -1.64 -46.22
CA GLN A 718 -58.86 -1.17 -45.04
C GLN A 718 -57.45 -1.78 -45.03
N LEU A 719 -56.42 -0.96 -44.84
CA LEU A 719 -55.11 -1.44 -44.38
C LEU A 719 -54.70 -0.72 -43.10
N ARG A 720 -54.36 -1.53 -42.09
CA ARG A 720 -54.13 -1.12 -40.70
C ARG A 720 -52.85 -0.29 -40.56
N CYS A 721 -52.87 0.68 -39.64
CA CYS A 721 -51.65 1.07 -38.94
C CYS A 721 -51.18 -0.09 -38.04
N PRO A 722 -49.92 -0.53 -38.11
CA PRO A 722 -49.30 -1.29 -37.03
C PRO A 722 -48.82 -0.33 -35.91
N PRO A 723 -48.90 -0.72 -34.62
CA PRO A 723 -48.29 0.03 -33.54
C PRO A 723 -46.86 -0.46 -33.22
N GLY A 724 -46.02 0.46 -32.73
CA GLY A 724 -44.96 0.20 -31.73
C GLY A 724 -43.80 -0.73 -32.11
N ARG A 725 -42.69 -0.13 -32.56
CA ARG A 725 -41.26 -0.48 -32.36
C ARG A 725 -40.43 0.46 -33.26
N LEU A 726 -39.35 1.09 -32.81
CA LEU A 726 -38.76 1.17 -31.47
C LEU A 726 -39.34 2.34 -30.66
#